data_AF-A0A4Q3F992-F1
#
_entry.id   AF-A0A4Q3F992-F1
#
_cell.length_a   1.000
_cell.length_b   1.000
_cell.length_c   1.000
_cell.angle_alpha   90.00
_cell.angle_beta   90.00
_cell.angle_gamma   90.00
#
_symmetry.space_group_name_H-M   'P 1'
#
loop_
_entity.id
_entity.type
_entity.pdbx_description
1 polymer ?
#
loop_
_entity_poly.entity_id
_entity_poly.type
_entity_poly.pdbx_seq_one_letter_code
_entity_poly.pdbx_strand_id
1 'polypeptide(L)'
;AIVAANVAGSKGALDGNHQAYTISANDQIGSAAAYRDIVVAYRSGAPVFLRDVAVVLEDLENSRVGAWFRGRTAVVLDVMRQPGANIVTTVAQVRQEIPRLRNGMPAGVELQVVSDRTETIRASIADVQFTLVLACALVVLVVLLFLRTVRATIIAGVALPLSLIATFAVMWLAGFSLDNLSLMALTIGTGFVVDDAIVMIENIVRNMEQGKKPLRAAYDGAREIGFTVISLTVSLVAVFIPLLFMTGLVGRMFREFALTLTIAVVVSAVVSLTLTPMMCARMLRQGGHGAGQERENWLMRLAEWPVTAMARLYEVTLGWALKARGLVLLATVATAVLTVWMYIVIPKGFLPSQDTGLLNVVLESSPDVSFNEMKRLQEQAARAFEKDGDVTGVVSVLGIGQANATLNTARMTVTLRPKDERRDDAVAIAERLRLAAAAIPGVVAYVQPVQDIQITTRASRSQYQYTLTGADQSQVMEWARKLSEALRREPIVRNVANETQDGGLRAHVEIDRAKAGRLGISIQAIDDTLYDAFGQRQIATIYEQSNQYRVILEAAPQYLRDPAALAKLYVTGNTNTQGQTNTAGTTTVTQNSVQVPLSSFTRLIRETAPLSIAHQEQFPAATISFDLAPGEALGDAVKMIAAVEREIGMPSAISGAFSADAEEFNRSLANQPWLILAAIVTIYLVLGILYESYVHPFTILTTLPSAGVGALLALVLTGRELSIVALIGIILLMGIVKKNAIMMIDFALDAERQEGLSPEEAIV
;
A
#
# COMPACT_ATOMS: atom_id res chain seq x y z
N ALA A 1 -4.82 39.98 -32.35
CA ALA A 1 -3.58 40.19 -33.12
C ALA A 1 -2.77 38.90 -33.21
N ILE A 2 -2.29 38.35 -32.08
CA ILE A 2 -1.39 37.17 -32.08
C ILE A 2 -2.01 35.95 -32.76
N VAL A 3 -3.25 35.58 -32.41
CA VAL A 3 -3.99 34.46 -33.03
C VAL A 3 -4.15 34.65 -34.54
N ALA A 4 -4.39 35.88 -35.00
CA ALA A 4 -4.57 36.19 -36.41
C ALA A 4 -3.25 36.20 -37.20
N ALA A 5 -2.12 36.34 -36.51
CA ALA A 5 -0.78 36.36 -37.11
C ALA A 5 -0.14 34.96 -37.17
N ASN A 6 -0.56 34.03 -36.31
CA ASN A 6 -0.10 32.64 -36.34
C ASN A 6 -1.24 31.71 -36.77
N VAL A 7 -1.45 31.57 -38.09
CA VAL A 7 -2.58 30.82 -38.66
C VAL A 7 -2.08 29.57 -39.35
N ALA A 8 -2.57 28.41 -38.91
CA ALA A 8 -2.31 27.11 -39.51
C ALA A 8 -3.44 26.70 -40.48
N GLY A 9 -3.54 27.36 -41.64
CA GLY A 9 -4.65 27.14 -42.58
C GLY A 9 -4.25 26.32 -43.82
N SER A 10 -5.14 25.47 -44.33
CA SER A 10 -4.91 24.75 -45.60
C SER A 10 -4.74 25.71 -46.77
N LYS A 11 -3.71 25.51 -47.59
CA LYS A 11 -3.40 26.36 -48.76
C LYS A 11 -3.73 25.71 -50.12
N GLY A 12 -4.06 24.42 -50.12
CA GLY A 12 -4.40 23.66 -51.32
C GLY A 12 -3.19 23.17 -52.11
N ALA A 13 -3.45 22.62 -53.28
CA ALA A 13 -2.45 22.11 -54.21
C ALA A 13 -2.82 22.55 -55.64
N LEU A 14 -1.82 22.71 -56.48
CA LEU A 14 -1.97 22.88 -57.92
C LEU A 14 -1.80 21.51 -58.56
N ASP A 15 -2.81 21.05 -59.30
CA ASP A 15 -2.79 19.76 -60.00
C ASP A 15 -2.84 19.99 -61.51
N GLY A 16 -1.75 19.64 -62.21
CA GLY A 16 -1.62 19.77 -63.66
C GLY A 16 -1.53 18.41 -64.35
N ASN A 17 -1.65 18.38 -65.69
CA ASN A 17 -1.69 17.15 -66.49
C ASN A 17 -0.55 16.14 -66.27
N HIS A 18 0.61 16.59 -65.77
CA HIS A 18 1.79 15.74 -65.55
C HIS A 18 2.47 15.91 -64.18
N GLN A 19 2.10 16.92 -63.38
CA GLN A 19 2.73 17.21 -62.08
C GLN A 19 1.75 17.90 -61.14
N ALA A 20 1.86 17.60 -59.85
CA ALA A 20 1.13 18.25 -58.77
C ALA A 20 2.11 18.94 -57.80
N TYR A 21 1.76 20.15 -57.35
CA TYR A 21 2.51 20.94 -56.37
C TYR A 21 1.63 21.22 -55.15
N THR A 22 2.15 21.06 -53.95
CA THR A 22 1.47 21.51 -52.73
C THR A 22 1.88 22.95 -52.42
N ILE A 23 0.91 23.82 -52.15
CA ILE A 23 1.18 25.22 -51.80
C ILE A 23 1.59 25.28 -50.32
N SER A 24 2.76 25.86 -50.04
CA SER A 24 3.20 26.17 -48.67
C SER A 24 3.36 27.68 -48.50
N ALA A 25 3.12 28.17 -47.28
CA ALA A 25 3.26 29.58 -46.90
C ALA A 25 3.97 29.67 -45.55
N ASN A 26 4.51 30.84 -45.22
CA ASN A 26 5.12 31.15 -43.93
C ASN A 26 4.07 31.70 -42.94
N ASP A 27 2.89 31.07 -42.90
CA ASP A 27 1.73 31.50 -42.12
C ASP A 27 1.81 31.13 -40.63
N GLN A 28 2.60 30.10 -40.29
CA GLN A 28 2.91 29.73 -38.92
C GLN A 28 4.19 30.41 -38.41
N ILE A 29 4.11 30.95 -37.19
CA ILE A 29 5.26 31.54 -36.51
C ILE A 29 6.01 30.46 -35.74
N GLY A 30 7.16 30.05 -36.27
CA GLY A 30 7.97 28.95 -35.74
C GLY A 30 8.94 29.32 -34.60
N SER A 31 9.09 30.59 -34.24
CA SER A 31 10.03 31.01 -33.18
C SER A 31 9.45 32.08 -32.28
N ALA A 32 9.82 32.04 -31.00
CA ALA A 32 9.41 33.06 -30.02
C ALA A 32 9.87 34.47 -30.44
N ALA A 33 11.07 34.59 -31.02
CA ALA A 33 11.60 35.87 -31.48
C ALA A 33 10.72 36.53 -32.56
N ALA A 34 10.13 35.75 -33.47
CA ALA A 34 9.28 36.26 -34.54
C ALA A 34 7.95 36.85 -34.05
N TYR A 35 7.48 36.49 -32.84
CA TYR A 35 6.30 37.13 -32.25
C TYR A 35 6.52 38.61 -31.95
N ARG A 36 7.77 39.06 -31.76
CA ARG A 36 8.10 40.47 -31.44
C ARG A 36 7.72 41.43 -32.54
N ASP A 37 7.74 40.97 -33.79
CA ASP A 37 7.45 41.75 -35.00
C ASP A 37 5.97 41.71 -35.41
N ILE A 38 5.10 41.07 -34.60
CA ILE A 38 3.66 41.08 -34.86
C ILE A 38 3.13 42.50 -34.67
N VAL A 39 2.43 43.01 -35.69
CA VAL A 39 1.73 44.29 -35.60
C VAL A 39 0.43 44.12 -34.83
N VAL A 40 0.31 44.82 -33.70
CA VAL A 40 -0.85 44.75 -32.80
C VAL A 40 -1.91 45.78 -33.19
N ALA A 41 -1.49 46.97 -33.60
CA ALA A 41 -2.39 48.04 -34.05
C ALA A 41 -1.68 48.98 -35.02
N TYR A 42 -2.45 49.68 -35.86
CA TYR A 42 -1.98 50.84 -36.63
C TYR A 42 -2.56 52.11 -36.02
N ARG A 43 -1.71 53.06 -35.62
CA ARG A 43 -2.11 54.34 -35.01
C ARG A 43 -1.38 55.48 -35.71
N SER A 44 -2.11 56.48 -36.19
CA SER A 44 -1.54 57.70 -36.82
C SER A 44 -0.53 57.42 -37.96
N GLY A 45 -0.77 56.38 -38.76
CA GLY A 45 0.11 56.00 -39.87
C GLY A 45 1.33 55.16 -39.51
N ALA A 46 1.54 54.82 -38.22
CA ALA A 46 2.62 53.96 -37.76
C ALA A 46 2.10 52.61 -37.21
N PRO A 47 2.76 51.47 -37.53
CA PRO A 47 2.47 50.21 -36.88
C PRO A 47 3.02 50.19 -35.44
N VAL A 48 2.22 49.68 -34.52
CA VAL A 48 2.63 49.35 -33.14
C VAL A 48 2.91 47.86 -33.09
N PHE A 49 4.15 47.49 -32.76
CA PHE A 49 4.59 46.11 -32.70
C PHE A 49 4.36 45.50 -31.30
N LEU A 50 4.34 44.17 -31.22
CA LEU A 50 4.19 43.48 -29.93
C LEU A 50 5.34 43.82 -28.97
N ARG A 51 6.56 43.98 -29.48
CA ARG A 51 7.73 44.41 -28.69
C ARG A 51 7.55 45.78 -28.01
N ASP A 52 6.68 46.63 -28.52
CA ASP A 52 6.45 47.97 -27.98
C ASP A 52 5.52 47.93 -26.75
N VAL A 53 4.77 46.84 -26.57
CA VAL A 53 3.73 46.69 -25.54
C VAL A 53 3.90 45.47 -24.63
N ALA A 54 4.72 44.49 -25.02
CA ALA A 54 4.94 43.25 -24.29
C ALA A 54 6.38 42.75 -24.42
N VAL A 55 6.81 41.96 -23.43
CA VAL A 55 8.09 41.26 -23.47
C VAL A 55 7.82 39.83 -23.91
N VAL A 56 8.47 39.41 -25.00
CA VAL A 56 8.37 38.05 -25.52
C VAL A 56 9.58 37.24 -25.08
N LEU A 57 9.32 36.23 -24.24
CA LEU A 57 10.30 35.33 -23.63
C LEU A 57 10.03 33.89 -24.08
N GLU A 58 11.10 33.11 -24.16
CA GLU A 58 11.05 31.65 -24.28
C GLU A 58 11.34 31.10 -22.88
N ASP A 59 10.32 30.53 -22.23
CA ASP A 59 10.38 30.10 -20.83
C ASP A 59 9.47 28.88 -20.61
N LEU A 60 9.45 28.35 -19.39
CA LEU A 60 8.64 27.23 -18.96
C LEU A 60 7.14 27.51 -19.14
N GLU A 61 6.39 26.48 -19.52
CA GLU A 61 4.92 26.55 -19.63
C GLU A 61 4.27 26.97 -18.30
N ASN A 62 4.80 26.49 -17.18
CA ASN A 62 4.33 26.86 -15.86
C ASN A 62 5.48 27.15 -14.91
N SER A 63 5.70 28.44 -14.62
CA SER A 63 6.70 28.92 -13.67
C SER A 63 6.33 28.73 -12.18
N ARG A 64 5.10 28.27 -11.90
CA ARG A 64 4.57 28.02 -10.55
C ARG A 64 4.57 26.55 -10.16
N VAL A 65 5.25 25.71 -10.93
CA VAL A 65 5.50 24.29 -10.63
C VAL A 65 7.00 24.05 -10.74
N GLY A 66 7.57 23.35 -9.77
CA GLY A 66 9.00 23.06 -9.77
C GLY A 66 9.32 21.83 -8.95
N ALA A 67 10.46 21.21 -9.27
CA ALA A 67 11.01 20.13 -8.49
C ALA A 67 12.50 20.36 -8.20
N TRP A 68 12.95 19.85 -7.06
CA TRP A 68 14.31 19.97 -6.57
C TRP A 68 14.82 18.63 -6.07
N PHE A 69 16.11 18.39 -6.27
CA PHE A 69 16.84 17.27 -5.69
C PHE A 69 18.12 17.81 -5.07
N ARG A 70 18.35 17.52 -3.77
CA ARG A 70 19.52 18.03 -3.02
C ARG A 70 19.69 19.56 -3.10
N GLY A 71 18.58 20.28 -2.99
CA GLY A 71 18.52 21.74 -3.12
C GLY A 71 18.81 22.31 -4.51
N ARG A 72 18.98 21.49 -5.55
CA ARG A 72 19.17 21.91 -6.95
C ARG A 72 17.91 21.66 -7.75
N THR A 73 17.57 22.55 -8.68
CA THR A 73 16.43 22.36 -9.59
C THR A 73 16.62 21.07 -10.40
N ALA A 74 15.59 20.22 -10.44
CA ALA A 74 15.63 18.92 -11.09
C ALA A 74 14.32 18.63 -11.82
N VAL A 75 14.39 17.80 -12.86
CA VAL A 75 13.21 17.20 -13.49
C VAL A 75 13.02 15.82 -12.88
N VAL A 76 11.92 15.63 -12.14
CA VAL A 76 11.62 14.36 -11.48
C VAL A 76 10.74 13.53 -12.42
N LEU A 77 11.25 12.35 -12.79
CA LEU A 77 10.52 11.37 -13.56
C LEU A 77 10.05 10.25 -12.61
N ASP A 78 8.76 10.22 -12.32
CA ASP A 78 8.16 9.13 -11.55
C ASP A 78 7.65 8.04 -12.49
N VAL A 79 8.16 6.82 -12.31
CA VAL A 79 7.85 5.67 -13.17
C VAL A 79 6.90 4.74 -12.42
N MET A 80 5.62 4.82 -12.78
CA MET A 80 4.58 3.99 -12.20
C MET A 80 4.40 2.68 -12.97
N ARG A 81 4.19 1.57 -12.24
CA ARG A 81 3.89 0.28 -12.85
C ARG A 81 2.48 0.27 -13.46
N GLN A 82 2.33 -0.41 -14.58
CA GLN A 82 1.00 -0.75 -15.10
C GLN A 82 0.36 -1.87 -14.25
N PRO A 83 -0.98 -1.94 -14.18
CA PRO A 83 -1.67 -3.06 -13.53
C PRO A 83 -1.20 -4.41 -14.12
N GLY A 84 -0.80 -5.35 -13.25
CA GLY A 84 -0.32 -6.69 -13.65
C GLY A 84 1.14 -6.76 -14.14
N ALA A 85 1.86 -5.64 -14.25
CA ALA A 85 3.27 -5.64 -14.65
C ALA A 85 4.21 -6.10 -13.51
N ASN A 86 5.27 -6.83 -13.86
CA ASN A 86 6.31 -7.24 -12.91
C ASN A 86 7.32 -6.11 -12.69
N ILE A 87 7.46 -5.66 -11.45
CA ILE A 87 8.30 -4.52 -11.08
C ILE A 87 9.78 -4.78 -11.36
N VAL A 88 10.27 -6.00 -11.07
CA VAL A 88 11.70 -6.35 -11.20
C VAL A 88 12.13 -6.36 -12.67
N THR A 89 11.31 -6.92 -13.56
CA THR A 89 11.63 -6.94 -15.00
C THR A 89 11.51 -5.56 -15.62
N THR A 90 10.48 -4.78 -15.27
CA THR A 90 10.31 -3.41 -15.78
C THR A 90 11.48 -2.51 -15.37
N VAL A 91 11.89 -2.53 -14.10
CA VAL A 91 13.04 -1.72 -13.66
C VAL A 91 14.34 -2.21 -14.29
N ALA A 92 14.51 -3.52 -14.49
CA ALA A 92 15.68 -4.04 -15.20
C ALA A 92 15.75 -3.51 -16.65
N GLN A 93 14.63 -3.46 -17.38
CA GLN A 93 14.55 -2.87 -18.71
C GLN A 93 14.85 -1.36 -18.69
N VAL A 94 14.29 -0.63 -17.74
CA VAL A 94 14.58 0.81 -17.58
C VAL A 94 16.08 1.03 -17.32
N ARG A 95 16.70 0.25 -16.42
CA ARG A 95 18.14 0.34 -16.14
C ARG A 95 19.01 0.02 -17.36
N GLN A 96 18.56 -0.81 -18.30
CA GLN A 96 19.27 -1.10 -19.55
C GLN A 96 19.24 0.08 -20.53
N GLU A 97 18.19 0.89 -20.51
CA GLU A 97 18.07 2.07 -21.39
C GLU A 97 18.73 3.34 -20.81
N ILE A 98 18.90 3.42 -19.48
CA ILE A 98 19.55 4.57 -18.81
C ILE A 98 20.92 4.94 -19.43
N PRO A 99 21.85 4.00 -19.68
CA PRO A 99 23.14 4.33 -20.31
C PRO A 99 22.99 4.92 -21.73
N ARG A 100 22.05 4.41 -22.52
CA ARG A 100 21.77 4.96 -23.86
C ARG A 100 21.24 6.39 -23.77
N LEU A 101 20.34 6.66 -22.83
CA LEU A 101 19.83 8.01 -22.58
C LEU A 101 20.95 8.93 -22.09
N ARG A 102 21.79 8.48 -21.16
CA ARG A 102 22.92 9.25 -20.62
C ARG A 102 23.92 9.64 -21.72
N ASN A 103 24.19 8.76 -22.69
CA ASN A 103 25.07 9.05 -23.82
C ASN A 103 24.48 10.06 -24.82
N GLY A 104 23.16 10.16 -24.91
CA GLY A 104 22.47 11.13 -25.77
C GLY A 104 22.25 12.51 -25.12
N MET A 105 22.61 12.68 -23.85
CA MET A 105 22.37 13.93 -23.11
C MET A 105 23.46 14.99 -23.38
N PRO A 106 23.10 16.28 -23.45
CA PRO A 106 24.06 17.38 -23.58
C PRO A 106 25.01 17.49 -22.37
N ALA A 107 26.17 18.12 -22.59
CA ALA A 107 27.11 18.44 -21.51
C ALA A 107 26.44 19.38 -20.49
N GLY A 108 26.29 18.91 -19.24
CA GLY A 108 25.66 19.66 -18.14
C GLY A 108 24.36 19.05 -17.59
N VAL A 109 23.83 18.00 -18.23
CA VAL A 109 22.67 17.24 -17.70
C VAL A 109 23.15 15.94 -17.06
N GLU A 110 22.82 15.74 -15.80
CA GLU A 110 23.10 14.49 -15.07
C GLU A 110 21.81 13.73 -14.79
N LEU A 111 21.71 12.51 -15.31
CA LEU A 111 20.63 11.58 -14.99
C LEU A 111 21.04 10.70 -13.80
N GLN A 112 20.32 10.84 -12.68
CA GLN A 112 20.53 10.04 -11.46
C GLN A 112 19.26 9.29 -11.06
N VAL A 113 19.40 8.02 -10.71
CA VAL A 113 18.32 7.23 -10.08
C VAL A 113 18.28 7.58 -8.60
N VAL A 114 17.15 8.11 -8.13
CA VAL A 114 17.00 8.59 -6.75
C VAL A 114 16.42 7.52 -5.81
N SER A 115 15.50 6.70 -6.33
CA SER A 115 14.82 5.65 -5.57
C SER A 115 14.51 4.49 -6.49
N ASP A 116 14.69 3.27 -5.98
CA ASP A 116 14.41 2.02 -6.70
C ASP A 116 13.70 1.03 -5.76
N ARG A 117 12.41 0.77 -6.01
CA ARG A 117 11.63 -0.19 -5.22
C ARG A 117 12.10 -1.64 -5.38
N THR A 118 12.93 -1.98 -6.36
CA THR A 118 13.44 -3.35 -6.51
C THR A 118 14.44 -3.73 -5.43
N GLU A 119 15.04 -2.77 -4.74
CA GLU A 119 16.01 -3.05 -3.66
C GLU A 119 15.33 -3.74 -2.49
N THR A 120 14.20 -3.22 -2.00
CA THR A 120 13.41 -3.83 -0.92
C THR A 120 12.83 -5.19 -1.34
N ILE A 121 12.37 -5.33 -2.59
CA ILE A 121 11.86 -6.60 -3.14
C ILE A 121 12.98 -7.65 -3.16
N ARG A 122 14.17 -7.31 -3.67
CA ARG A 122 15.31 -8.25 -3.74
C ARG A 122 15.81 -8.62 -2.35
N ALA A 123 15.89 -7.65 -1.43
CA ALA A 123 16.26 -7.90 -0.05
C ALA A 123 15.24 -8.84 0.64
N SER A 124 13.94 -8.61 0.44
CA SER A 124 12.87 -9.49 0.96
C SER A 124 12.97 -10.91 0.39
N ILE A 125 13.22 -11.06 -0.92
CA ILE A 125 13.40 -12.38 -1.53
C ILE A 125 14.64 -13.08 -0.97
N ALA A 126 15.76 -12.37 -0.83
CA ALA A 126 17.00 -12.93 -0.29
C ALA A 126 16.84 -13.38 1.17
N ASP A 127 16.16 -12.56 1.99
CA ASP A 127 15.85 -12.90 3.38
C ASP A 127 14.94 -14.13 3.48
N VAL A 128 13.91 -14.21 2.64
CA VAL A 128 13.04 -15.39 2.61
C VAL A 128 13.79 -16.63 2.10
N GLN A 129 14.65 -16.50 1.09
CA GLN A 129 15.49 -17.61 0.63
C GLN A 129 16.41 -18.13 1.74
N PHE A 130 17.07 -17.22 2.45
CA PHE A 130 17.89 -17.57 3.60
C PHE A 130 17.07 -18.26 4.69
N THR A 131 15.93 -17.68 5.05
CA THR A 131 15.03 -18.21 6.07
C THR A 131 14.49 -19.58 5.69
N LEU A 132 14.15 -19.81 4.41
CA LEU A 132 13.71 -21.09 3.90
C LEU A 132 14.83 -22.15 4.05
N VAL A 133 16.05 -21.84 3.60
CA VAL A 133 17.19 -22.76 3.74
C VAL A 133 17.50 -23.04 5.21
N LEU A 134 17.46 -22.02 6.06
CA LEU A 134 17.66 -22.16 7.50
C LEU A 134 16.57 -23.04 8.13
N ALA A 135 15.30 -22.83 7.78
CA ALA A 135 14.18 -23.65 8.22
C ALA A 135 14.36 -25.10 7.77
N CYS A 136 14.74 -25.34 6.52
CA CYS A 136 15.05 -26.69 6.02
C CYS A 136 16.17 -27.35 6.83
N ALA A 137 17.26 -26.63 7.08
CA ALA A 137 18.39 -27.15 7.84
C ALA A 137 17.99 -27.46 9.29
N LEU A 138 17.19 -26.58 9.91
CA LEU A 138 16.70 -26.77 11.28
C LEU A 138 15.75 -27.97 11.37
N VAL A 139 14.84 -28.14 10.42
CA VAL A 139 13.95 -29.30 10.35
C VAL A 139 14.76 -30.59 10.20
N VAL A 140 15.73 -30.64 9.28
CA VAL A 140 16.61 -31.79 9.11
C VAL A 140 17.41 -32.10 10.39
N LEU A 141 17.90 -31.06 11.09
CA LEU A 141 18.60 -31.20 12.36
C LEU A 141 17.70 -31.78 13.46
N VAL A 142 16.45 -31.31 13.56
CA VAL A 142 15.46 -31.84 14.51
C VAL A 142 15.16 -33.31 14.19
N VAL A 143 14.96 -33.66 12.91
CA VAL A 143 14.76 -35.06 12.50
C VAL A 143 15.97 -35.93 12.85
N LEU A 144 17.19 -35.43 12.67
CA LEU A 144 18.41 -36.14 13.08
C LEU A 144 18.46 -36.39 14.59
N LEU A 145 18.05 -35.40 15.40
CA LEU A 145 18.04 -35.50 16.86
C LEU A 145 17.03 -36.54 17.35
N PHE A 146 15.85 -36.61 16.72
CA PHE A 146 14.79 -37.56 17.06
C PHE A 146 15.05 -38.97 16.52
N LEU A 147 15.31 -39.13 15.22
CA LEU A 147 15.45 -40.45 14.59
C LEU A 147 16.84 -41.07 14.75
N ARG A 148 17.86 -40.28 15.15
CA ARG A 148 19.25 -40.69 15.46
C ARG A 148 19.96 -41.55 14.42
N THR A 149 19.40 -41.63 13.21
CA THR A 149 19.89 -42.44 12.11
C THR A 149 20.05 -41.56 10.88
N VAL A 150 21.31 -41.40 10.43
CA VAL A 150 21.64 -40.56 9.27
C VAL A 150 20.83 -40.94 8.04
N ARG A 151 20.47 -42.22 7.87
CA ARG A 151 19.67 -42.68 6.73
C ARG A 151 18.22 -42.19 6.79
N ALA A 152 17.57 -42.25 7.95
CA ALA A 152 16.21 -41.74 8.09
C ALA A 152 16.18 -40.21 7.90
N THR A 153 17.21 -39.52 8.41
CA THR A 153 17.42 -38.09 8.19
C THR A 153 17.60 -37.74 6.72
N ILE A 154 18.36 -38.53 5.95
CA ILE A 154 18.51 -38.31 4.49
C ILE A 154 17.16 -38.44 3.77
N ILE A 155 16.31 -39.38 4.17
CA ILE A 155 14.98 -39.55 3.56
C ILE A 155 14.13 -38.30 3.80
N ALA A 156 14.03 -37.84 5.05
CA ALA A 156 13.31 -36.59 5.38
C ALA A 156 13.93 -35.36 4.69
N GLY A 157 15.27 -35.30 4.64
CA GLY A 157 16.01 -34.21 4.00
C GLY A 157 15.88 -34.15 2.48
N VAL A 158 15.50 -35.25 1.81
CA VAL A 158 15.16 -35.26 0.38
C VAL A 158 13.66 -34.98 0.16
N ALA A 159 12.80 -35.47 1.04
CA ALA A 159 11.35 -35.27 0.93
C ALA A 159 10.96 -33.79 1.02
N LEU A 160 11.62 -33.01 1.89
CA LEU A 160 11.33 -31.58 2.06
C LEU A 160 11.60 -30.78 0.77
N PRO A 161 12.84 -30.72 0.22
CA PRO A 161 13.11 -29.88 -0.94
C PRO A 161 12.34 -30.32 -2.18
N LEU A 162 12.12 -31.63 -2.33
CA LEU A 162 11.33 -32.15 -3.45
C LEU A 162 9.88 -31.68 -3.38
N SER A 163 9.27 -31.69 -2.20
CA SER A 163 7.89 -31.22 -2.02
C SER A 163 7.76 -29.73 -2.33
N LEU A 164 8.75 -28.91 -1.93
CA LEU A 164 8.79 -27.48 -2.28
C LEU A 164 8.96 -27.27 -3.79
N ILE A 165 9.87 -28.00 -4.44
CA ILE A 165 10.07 -27.92 -5.90
C ILE A 165 8.80 -28.33 -6.67
N ALA A 166 8.16 -29.42 -6.24
CA ALA A 166 6.90 -29.88 -6.82
C ALA A 166 5.77 -28.87 -6.59
N THR A 167 5.76 -28.18 -5.45
CA THR A 167 4.83 -27.08 -5.17
C THR A 167 5.00 -25.94 -6.18
N PHE A 168 6.23 -25.53 -6.49
CA PHE A 168 6.48 -24.53 -7.53
C PHE A 168 5.96 -24.95 -8.90
N ALA A 169 6.07 -26.23 -9.26
CA ALA A 169 5.53 -26.73 -10.53
C ALA A 169 3.99 -26.60 -10.59
N VAL A 170 3.29 -26.94 -9.51
CA VAL A 170 1.83 -26.80 -9.44
C VAL A 170 1.42 -25.32 -9.41
N MET A 171 2.14 -24.47 -8.67
CA MET A 171 1.92 -23.02 -8.67
C MET A 171 2.05 -22.42 -10.07
N TRP A 172 3.08 -22.83 -10.81
CA TRP A 172 3.29 -22.38 -12.18
C TRP A 172 2.16 -22.80 -13.11
N LEU A 173 1.66 -24.04 -13.00
CA LEU A 173 0.51 -24.53 -13.78
C LEU A 173 -0.79 -23.80 -13.44
N ALA A 174 -0.96 -23.38 -12.18
CA ALA A 174 -2.11 -22.60 -11.72
C ALA A 174 -2.01 -21.10 -12.01
N GLY A 175 -0.87 -20.63 -12.54
CA GLY A 175 -0.64 -19.21 -12.84
C GLY A 175 -0.40 -18.34 -11.61
N PHE A 176 0.01 -18.92 -10.47
CA PHE A 176 0.36 -18.14 -9.28
C PHE A 176 1.69 -17.43 -9.45
N SER A 177 1.77 -16.24 -8.84
CA SER A 177 3.00 -15.45 -8.83
C SER A 177 3.85 -15.77 -7.60
N LEU A 178 5.16 -15.50 -7.70
CA LEU A 178 6.06 -15.57 -6.54
C LEU A 178 6.16 -14.18 -5.93
N ASP A 179 5.38 -13.95 -4.88
CA ASP A 179 5.33 -12.72 -4.10
C ASP A 179 5.69 -12.95 -2.62
N ASN A 180 5.72 -11.87 -1.83
CA ASN A 180 6.06 -11.93 -0.40
C ASN A 180 5.10 -12.81 0.43
N LEU A 181 3.82 -12.91 0.07
CA LEU A 181 2.82 -13.72 0.79
C LEU A 181 2.94 -15.20 0.43
N SER A 182 3.11 -15.53 -0.85
CA SER A 182 3.35 -16.90 -1.33
C SER A 182 4.67 -17.44 -0.77
N LEU A 183 5.73 -16.62 -0.71
CA LEU A 183 7.02 -16.99 -0.12
C LEU A 183 6.89 -17.23 1.39
N MET A 184 6.18 -16.36 2.11
CA MET A 184 5.87 -16.56 3.52
C MET A 184 5.07 -17.85 3.76
N ALA A 185 4.09 -18.14 2.89
CA ALA A 185 3.32 -19.39 2.94
C ALA A 185 4.22 -20.62 2.78
N LEU A 186 5.22 -20.59 1.89
CA LEU A 186 6.17 -21.69 1.70
C LEU A 186 7.16 -21.83 2.86
N THR A 187 7.69 -20.73 3.37
CA THR A 187 8.60 -20.75 4.52
C THR A 187 7.93 -21.32 5.74
N ILE A 188 6.71 -20.88 6.05
CA ILE A 188 5.92 -21.41 7.16
C ILE A 188 5.43 -22.84 6.84
N GLY A 189 5.03 -23.07 5.59
CA GLY A 189 4.63 -24.36 5.05
C GLY A 189 5.70 -25.44 5.16
N THR A 190 6.98 -25.06 5.20
CA THR A 190 8.10 -26.00 5.33
C THR A 190 7.98 -26.87 6.59
N GLY A 191 7.43 -26.33 7.69
CA GLY A 191 7.10 -27.14 8.87
C GLY A 191 6.07 -28.22 8.54
N PHE A 192 4.94 -27.83 7.96
CA PHE A 192 3.84 -28.74 7.58
C PHE A 192 4.22 -29.79 6.54
N VAL A 193 5.13 -29.44 5.64
CA VAL A 193 5.54 -30.30 4.51
C VAL A 193 6.37 -31.50 4.97
N VAL A 194 7.12 -31.40 6.07
CA VAL A 194 7.95 -32.53 6.54
C VAL A 194 7.24 -33.40 7.56
N ASP A 195 6.33 -32.77 8.25
CA ASP A 195 5.51 -33.28 9.32
C ASP A 195 4.86 -34.63 8.99
N ASP A 196 4.28 -34.81 7.79
CA ASP A 196 3.68 -36.08 7.38
C ASP A 196 4.73 -37.14 7.01
N ALA A 197 5.85 -36.70 6.42
CA ALA A 197 6.96 -37.60 6.12
C ALA A 197 7.63 -38.12 7.40
N ILE A 198 7.76 -37.29 8.45
CA ILE A 198 8.32 -37.70 9.75
C ILE A 198 7.45 -38.79 10.36
N VAL A 199 6.14 -38.56 10.47
CA VAL A 199 5.21 -39.54 11.05
C VAL A 199 5.25 -40.86 10.27
N MET A 200 5.33 -40.80 8.94
CA MET A 200 5.50 -42.00 8.12
C MET A 200 6.83 -42.72 8.39
N ILE A 201 7.95 -41.99 8.45
CA ILE A 201 9.27 -42.58 8.72
C ILE A 201 9.32 -43.20 10.11
N GLU A 202 8.83 -42.49 11.13
CA GLU A 202 8.80 -42.94 12.51
C GLU A 202 8.02 -44.25 12.65
N ASN A 203 6.85 -44.35 12.02
CA ASN A 203 6.06 -45.58 12.09
C ASN A 203 6.68 -46.76 11.33
N ILE A 204 7.36 -46.50 10.21
CA ILE A 204 8.09 -47.56 9.50
C ILE A 204 9.28 -48.04 10.36
N VAL A 205 9.99 -47.12 11.02
CA VAL A 205 11.08 -47.46 11.94
C VAL A 205 10.56 -48.26 13.12
N ARG A 206 9.44 -47.84 13.74
CA ARG A 206 8.76 -48.59 14.82
C ARG A 206 8.42 -50.03 14.41
N ASN A 207 7.85 -50.20 13.21
CA ASN A 207 7.55 -51.52 12.65
C ASN A 207 8.81 -52.36 12.37
N MET A 208 9.94 -51.72 12.04
CA MET A 208 11.23 -52.40 11.87
C MET A 208 11.86 -52.81 13.21
N GLU A 209 11.70 -52.01 14.27
CA GLU A 209 12.13 -52.34 15.63
C GLU A 209 11.37 -53.54 16.20
N GLN A 210 10.10 -53.72 15.80
CA GLN A 210 9.31 -54.92 16.08
C GLN A 210 9.76 -56.16 15.26
N GLY A 211 10.87 -56.09 14.51
CA GLY A 211 11.50 -57.21 13.82
C GLY A 211 11.05 -57.43 12.36
N LYS A 212 10.19 -56.58 11.80
CA LYS A 212 9.74 -56.71 10.40
C LYS A 212 10.86 -56.34 9.41
N LYS A 213 10.84 -56.95 8.21
CA LYS A 213 11.76 -56.61 7.11
C LYS A 213 11.41 -55.21 6.54
N PRO A 214 12.39 -54.42 6.04
CA PRO A 214 12.17 -53.03 5.62
C PRO A 214 11.02 -52.83 4.62
N LEU A 215 10.91 -53.70 3.62
CA LEU A 215 9.83 -53.64 2.62
C LEU A 215 8.45 -53.88 3.23
N ARG A 216 8.34 -54.83 4.17
CA ARG A 216 7.07 -55.18 4.82
C ARG A 216 6.70 -54.15 5.89
N ALA A 217 7.68 -53.65 6.63
CA ALA A 217 7.51 -52.53 7.55
C ALA A 217 7.03 -51.26 6.82
N ALA A 218 7.55 -50.98 5.62
CA ALA A 218 7.09 -49.87 4.80
C ALA A 218 5.63 -50.02 4.34
N TYR A 219 5.22 -51.22 3.93
CA TYR A 219 3.84 -51.48 3.50
C TYR A 219 2.85 -51.43 4.67
N ASP A 220 3.19 -52.09 5.78
CA ASP A 220 2.37 -52.09 6.99
C ASP A 220 2.28 -50.67 7.57
N GLY A 221 3.40 -49.95 7.66
CA GLY A 221 3.45 -48.60 8.20
C GLY A 221 2.68 -47.58 7.35
N ALA A 222 2.73 -47.71 6.01
CA ALA A 222 1.92 -46.90 5.11
C ALA A 222 0.42 -47.23 5.20
N ARG A 223 0.06 -48.50 5.43
CA ARG A 223 -1.34 -48.92 5.60
C ARG A 223 -1.94 -48.43 6.91
N GLU A 224 -1.14 -48.42 7.98
CA GLU A 224 -1.54 -47.98 9.31
C GLU A 224 -1.78 -46.46 9.36
N ILE A 225 -0.85 -45.69 8.81
CA ILE A 225 -0.86 -44.21 8.92
C ILE A 225 -1.44 -43.50 7.68
N GLY A 226 -1.65 -44.21 6.58
CA GLY A 226 -2.12 -43.61 5.33
C GLY A 226 -3.45 -42.86 5.48
N PHE A 227 -4.40 -43.43 6.24
CA PHE A 227 -5.66 -42.75 6.55
C PHE A 227 -5.43 -41.50 7.41
N THR A 228 -4.59 -41.59 8.43
CA THR A 228 -4.22 -40.48 9.31
C THR A 228 -3.61 -39.32 8.51
N VAL A 229 -2.66 -39.58 7.60
CA VAL A 229 -2.01 -38.54 6.77
C VAL A 229 -3.02 -37.84 5.85
N ILE A 230 -3.91 -38.59 5.20
CA ILE A 230 -4.97 -38.01 4.36
C ILE A 230 -5.95 -37.19 5.21
N SER A 231 -6.38 -37.73 6.35
CA SER A 231 -7.28 -37.06 7.29
C SER A 231 -6.70 -35.74 7.78
N LEU A 232 -5.41 -35.74 8.15
CA LEU A 232 -4.64 -34.57 8.56
C LEU A 232 -4.54 -33.52 7.45
N THR A 233 -4.21 -33.96 6.24
CA THR A 233 -4.10 -33.07 5.07
C THR A 233 -5.42 -32.40 4.76
N VAL A 234 -6.49 -33.18 4.59
CA VAL A 234 -7.85 -32.64 4.31
C VAL A 234 -8.30 -31.73 5.44
N SER A 235 -8.01 -32.11 6.69
CA SER A 235 -8.27 -31.31 7.86
C SER A 235 -7.58 -29.95 7.85
N LEU A 236 -6.32 -29.91 7.43
CA LEU A 236 -5.53 -28.69 7.38
C LEU A 236 -6.01 -27.78 6.26
N VAL A 237 -6.29 -28.34 5.08
CA VAL A 237 -6.92 -27.62 3.96
C VAL A 237 -8.27 -27.02 4.37
N ALA A 238 -9.07 -27.75 5.14
CA ALA A 238 -10.36 -27.27 5.64
C ALA A 238 -10.27 -26.01 6.51
N VAL A 239 -9.16 -25.82 7.24
CA VAL A 239 -8.92 -24.61 8.04
C VAL A 239 -8.83 -23.37 7.15
N PHE A 240 -8.33 -23.53 5.92
CA PHE A 240 -8.11 -22.43 4.98
C PHE A 240 -9.31 -22.12 4.09
N ILE A 241 -10.30 -23.02 3.97
CA ILE A 241 -11.48 -22.82 3.12
C ILE A 241 -12.22 -21.50 3.41
N PRO A 242 -12.52 -21.12 4.68
CA PRO A 242 -13.18 -19.85 4.95
C PRO A 242 -12.39 -18.63 4.48
N LEU A 243 -11.05 -18.70 4.52
CA LEU A 243 -10.19 -17.61 4.06
C LEU A 243 -10.28 -17.44 2.55
N LEU A 244 -10.52 -18.52 1.79
CA LEU A 244 -10.71 -18.47 0.33
C LEU A 244 -11.99 -17.74 -0.08
N PHE A 245 -13.02 -17.76 0.78
CA PHE A 245 -14.30 -17.08 0.55
C PHE A 245 -14.33 -15.64 1.05
N MET A 246 -13.22 -15.15 1.61
CA MET A 246 -13.13 -13.79 2.04
C MET A 246 -13.12 -12.84 0.84
N THR A 247 -14.05 -11.88 0.84
CA THR A 247 -14.14 -10.84 -0.17
C THR A 247 -13.23 -9.66 0.19
N GLY A 248 -13.13 -8.68 -0.71
CA GLY A 248 -12.31 -7.48 -0.49
C GLY A 248 -10.85 -7.64 -0.91
N LEU A 249 -10.03 -6.65 -0.57
CA LEU A 249 -8.61 -6.67 -0.86
C LEU A 249 -7.87 -7.66 0.04
N VAL A 250 -8.19 -7.66 1.34
CA VAL A 250 -7.56 -8.56 2.30
C VAL A 250 -7.84 -10.02 1.92
N GLY A 251 -9.06 -10.32 1.45
CA GLY A 251 -9.43 -11.65 0.99
C GLY A 251 -8.63 -12.11 -0.23
N ARG A 252 -8.35 -11.21 -1.18
CA ARG A 252 -7.47 -11.51 -2.33
C ARG A 252 -6.06 -11.84 -1.89
N MET A 253 -5.51 -11.10 -0.92
CA MET A 253 -4.18 -11.37 -0.36
C MET A 253 -4.12 -12.72 0.37
N PHE A 254 -5.13 -13.01 1.19
CA PHE A 254 -5.22 -14.29 1.88
C PHE A 254 -5.44 -15.47 0.95
N ARG A 255 -6.13 -15.28 -0.17
CA ARG A 255 -6.31 -16.32 -1.16
C ARG A 255 -4.97 -16.81 -1.73
N GLU A 256 -4.04 -15.91 -2.01
CA GLU A 256 -2.70 -16.26 -2.53
C GLU A 256 -1.90 -17.04 -1.49
N PHE A 257 -1.90 -16.59 -0.23
CA PHE A 257 -1.28 -17.30 0.90
C PHE A 257 -1.91 -18.69 1.12
N ALA A 258 -3.24 -18.76 1.27
CA ALA A 258 -3.98 -19.98 1.60
C ALA A 258 -3.88 -21.05 0.51
N LEU A 259 -3.96 -20.65 -0.77
CA LEU A 259 -3.82 -21.58 -1.89
C LEU A 259 -2.39 -22.09 -2.01
N THR A 260 -1.38 -21.22 -1.84
CA THR A 260 0.02 -21.63 -1.88
C THR A 260 0.30 -22.68 -0.80
N LEU A 261 -0.15 -22.44 0.44
CA LEU A 261 0.02 -23.39 1.54
C LEU A 261 -0.79 -24.68 1.31
N THR A 262 -2.03 -24.58 0.80
CA THR A 262 -2.85 -25.74 0.46
C THR A 262 -2.16 -26.62 -0.58
N ILE A 263 -1.61 -26.03 -1.65
CA ILE A 263 -0.85 -26.75 -2.67
C ILE A 263 0.38 -27.41 -2.02
N ALA A 264 1.12 -26.68 -1.18
CA ALA A 264 2.31 -27.22 -0.51
C ALA A 264 1.99 -28.45 0.36
N VAL A 265 0.92 -28.38 1.14
CA VAL A 265 0.46 -29.48 2.01
C VAL A 265 -0.04 -30.67 1.19
N VAL A 266 -0.83 -30.44 0.13
CA VAL A 266 -1.34 -31.53 -0.72
C VAL A 266 -0.20 -32.23 -1.45
N VAL A 267 0.75 -31.46 -2.01
CA VAL A 267 1.95 -32.01 -2.66
C VAL A 267 2.80 -32.78 -1.65
N SER A 268 2.98 -32.25 -0.44
CA SER A 268 3.64 -32.94 0.66
C SER A 268 3.01 -34.29 0.97
N ALA A 269 1.68 -34.36 1.10
CA ALA A 269 0.96 -35.60 1.36
C ALA A 269 1.16 -36.64 0.25
N VAL A 270 1.18 -36.20 -1.02
CA VAL A 270 1.50 -37.09 -2.15
C VAL A 270 2.93 -37.62 -2.04
N VAL A 271 3.90 -36.76 -1.73
CA VAL A 271 5.31 -37.17 -1.56
C VAL A 271 5.48 -38.11 -0.36
N SER A 272 4.81 -37.83 0.77
CA SER A 272 4.90 -38.62 1.99
C SER A 272 4.26 -40.00 1.87
N LEU A 273 3.21 -40.16 1.06
CA LEU A 273 2.56 -41.46 0.82
C LEU A 273 3.23 -42.29 -0.29
N THR A 274 4.03 -41.66 -1.16
CA THR A 274 4.63 -42.34 -2.33
C THR A 274 6.13 -42.52 -2.20
N LEU A 275 6.89 -41.41 -2.13
CA LEU A 275 8.33 -41.44 -2.14
C LEU A 275 8.91 -41.88 -0.81
N THR A 276 8.36 -41.39 0.30
CA THR A 276 8.89 -41.68 1.63
C THR A 276 8.90 -43.17 1.97
N PRO A 277 7.82 -43.95 1.76
CA PRO A 277 7.83 -45.39 2.01
C PRO A 277 8.76 -46.14 1.05
N MET A 278 8.83 -45.69 -0.21
CA MET A 278 9.72 -46.28 -1.22
C MET A 278 11.20 -46.12 -0.85
N MET A 279 11.59 -44.93 -0.40
CA MET A 279 12.94 -44.67 0.08
C MET A 279 13.24 -45.41 1.38
N CYS A 280 12.29 -45.47 2.33
CA CYS A 280 12.44 -46.25 3.56
C CYS A 280 12.69 -47.73 3.28
N ALA A 281 11.90 -48.34 2.38
CA ALA A 281 12.04 -49.75 2.01
C ALA A 281 13.39 -50.09 1.37
N ARG A 282 14.03 -49.13 0.68
CA ARG A 282 15.32 -49.35 -0.02
C ARG A 282 16.55 -48.93 0.78
N MET A 283 16.46 -47.85 1.57
CA MET A 283 17.61 -47.24 2.24
C MET A 283 17.76 -47.66 3.70
N LEU A 284 16.65 -47.96 4.40
CA LEU A 284 16.71 -48.46 5.77
C LEU A 284 17.15 -49.94 5.73
N ARG A 285 18.22 -50.26 6.47
CA ARG A 285 18.65 -51.65 6.68
C ARG A 285 18.16 -52.09 8.05
N GLN A 286 17.74 -53.35 8.16
CA GLN A 286 17.59 -53.99 9.46
C GLN A 286 18.92 -53.86 10.22
N GLY A 287 18.90 -53.17 11.36
CA GLY A 287 19.93 -53.36 12.37
C GLY A 287 19.79 -54.81 12.84
N GLY A 288 20.73 -55.66 12.43
CA GLY A 288 20.71 -57.07 12.79
C GLY A 288 20.65 -57.23 14.31
N HIS A 289 19.52 -57.70 14.83
CA HIS A 289 19.44 -58.29 16.16
C HIS A 289 20.12 -59.66 16.11
N GLY A 290 21.45 -59.63 16.18
CA GLY A 290 22.29 -60.81 16.22
C GLY A 290 23.74 -60.42 16.53
N ALA A 291 24.11 -60.51 17.81
CA ALA A 291 25.47 -60.46 18.35
C ALA A 291 26.20 -59.09 18.30
N GLY A 292 26.04 -58.27 19.36
CA GLY A 292 26.89 -57.09 19.56
C GLY A 292 26.42 -56.10 20.63
N GLN A 293 25.92 -56.59 21.77
CA GLN A 293 25.36 -55.76 22.85
C GLN A 293 26.42 -55.14 23.78
N GLU A 294 27.60 -54.76 23.28
CA GLU A 294 28.70 -54.31 24.18
C GLU A 294 29.41 -53.00 23.78
N ARG A 295 28.88 -52.22 22.83
CA ARG A 295 29.35 -50.83 22.62
C ARG A 295 28.21 -49.84 22.46
N GLU A 296 27.25 -49.87 23.38
CA GLU A 296 26.47 -48.67 23.68
C GLU A 296 27.44 -47.61 24.22
N ASN A 297 27.81 -46.64 23.37
CA ASN A 297 28.57 -45.47 23.78
C ASN A 297 27.83 -44.84 24.97
N TRP A 298 28.51 -44.62 26.10
CA TRP A 298 27.96 -43.93 27.28
C TRP A 298 27.28 -42.59 26.94
N LEU A 299 27.74 -41.94 25.86
CA LEU A 299 27.13 -40.75 25.24
C LEU A 299 25.69 -40.97 24.74
N MET A 300 25.36 -42.16 24.23
CA MET A 300 24.01 -42.51 23.77
C MET A 300 23.04 -42.70 24.94
N ARG A 301 23.47 -43.38 26.02
CA ARG A 301 22.68 -43.49 27.25
C ARG A 301 22.47 -42.13 27.95
N LEU A 302 23.48 -41.25 27.92
CA LEU A 302 23.35 -39.89 28.44
C LEU A 302 22.32 -39.05 27.65
N ALA A 303 22.19 -39.30 26.35
CA ALA A 303 21.20 -38.66 25.48
C ALA A 303 19.79 -39.27 25.56
N GLU A 304 19.65 -40.53 26.00
CA GLU A 304 18.35 -41.20 26.23
C GLU A 304 17.73 -40.83 27.58
N TRP A 305 18.56 -40.58 28.58
CA TRP A 305 18.11 -40.22 29.92
C TRP A 305 17.13 -39.02 29.93
N PRO A 306 17.39 -37.87 29.28
CA PRO A 306 16.45 -36.76 29.31
C PRO A 306 15.12 -37.06 28.61
N VAL A 307 15.14 -37.79 27.48
CA VAL A 307 13.91 -38.14 26.74
C VAL A 307 13.05 -39.12 27.53
N THR A 308 13.66 -40.19 28.05
CA THR A 308 12.95 -41.20 28.86
C THR A 308 12.51 -40.66 30.23
N ALA A 309 13.21 -39.67 30.78
CA ALA A 309 12.77 -38.95 31.97
C ALA A 309 11.56 -38.05 31.66
N MET A 310 11.57 -37.34 30.53
CA MET A 310 10.43 -36.53 30.08
C MET A 310 9.19 -37.38 29.80
N ALA A 311 9.35 -38.53 29.14
CA ALA A 311 8.25 -39.45 28.85
C ALA A 311 7.63 -40.00 30.15
N ARG A 312 8.45 -40.45 31.10
CA ARG A 312 7.96 -40.91 32.41
C ARG A 312 7.30 -39.80 33.22
N LEU A 313 7.84 -38.59 33.18
CA LEU A 313 7.22 -37.44 33.82
C LEU A 313 5.85 -37.15 33.20
N TYR A 314 5.76 -37.18 31.86
CA TYR A 314 4.51 -37.00 31.13
C TYR A 314 3.49 -38.06 31.52
N GLU A 315 3.85 -39.35 31.51
CA GLU A 315 3.00 -40.47 31.92
C GLU A 315 2.45 -40.29 33.35
N VAL A 316 3.29 -39.92 34.31
CA VAL A 316 2.88 -39.67 35.70
C VAL A 316 1.94 -38.47 35.80
N THR A 317 2.24 -37.37 35.10
CA THR A 317 1.39 -36.17 35.11
C THR A 317 0.05 -36.41 34.40
N LEU A 318 0.04 -37.21 33.33
CA LEU A 318 -1.15 -37.61 32.60
C LEU A 318 -2.05 -38.50 33.47
N GLY A 319 -1.47 -39.48 34.16
CA GLY A 319 -2.20 -40.32 35.10
C GLY A 319 -2.85 -39.53 36.24
N TRP A 320 -2.22 -38.43 36.70
CA TRP A 320 -2.82 -37.50 37.65
C TRP A 320 -3.96 -36.68 37.02
N ALA A 321 -3.75 -36.16 35.80
CA ALA A 321 -4.76 -35.38 35.08
C ALA A 321 -6.03 -36.21 34.78
N LEU A 322 -5.89 -37.47 34.39
CA LEU A 322 -7.01 -38.39 34.13
C LEU A 322 -7.83 -38.64 35.41
N LYS A 323 -7.17 -38.83 36.57
CA LYS A 323 -7.84 -38.96 37.87
C LYS A 323 -8.57 -37.68 38.29
N ALA A 324 -8.05 -36.51 37.91
CA ALA A 324 -8.60 -35.19 38.23
C ALA A 324 -9.50 -34.61 37.11
N ARG A 325 -10.25 -35.45 36.39
CA ARG A 325 -11.08 -35.07 35.23
C ARG A 325 -11.93 -33.80 35.39
N GLY A 326 -12.56 -33.60 36.55
CA GLY A 326 -13.40 -32.42 36.80
C GLY A 326 -12.59 -31.12 36.87
N LEU A 327 -11.37 -31.19 37.42
CA LEU A 327 -10.45 -30.06 37.54
C LEU A 327 -9.87 -29.70 36.16
N VAL A 328 -9.53 -30.71 35.36
CA VAL A 328 -9.08 -30.52 33.96
C VAL A 328 -10.17 -29.89 33.11
N LEU A 329 -11.42 -30.37 33.23
CA LEU A 329 -12.56 -29.80 32.48
C LEU A 329 -12.83 -28.35 32.88
N LEU A 330 -12.74 -28.03 34.19
CA LEU A 330 -12.83 -26.65 34.69
C LEU A 330 -11.69 -25.79 34.14
N ALA A 331 -10.46 -26.31 34.07
CA ALA A 331 -9.32 -25.62 33.48
C ALA A 331 -9.53 -25.36 31.97
N THR A 332 -10.13 -26.29 31.23
CA THR A 332 -10.50 -26.09 29.81
C THR A 332 -11.53 -24.98 29.65
N VAL A 333 -12.55 -24.93 30.51
CA VAL A 333 -13.54 -23.83 30.48
C VAL A 333 -12.88 -22.51 30.88
N ALA A 334 -12.02 -22.50 31.90
CA ALA A 334 -11.29 -21.31 32.32
C ALA A 334 -10.37 -20.77 31.23
N THR A 335 -9.65 -21.64 30.52
CA THR A 335 -8.82 -21.23 29.37
C THR A 335 -9.68 -20.68 28.23
N ALA A 336 -10.83 -21.28 27.93
CA ALA A 336 -11.75 -20.74 26.92
C ALA A 336 -12.28 -19.34 27.27
N VAL A 337 -12.68 -19.11 28.53
CA VAL A 337 -13.07 -17.78 29.01
C VAL A 337 -11.91 -16.80 28.93
N LEU A 338 -10.69 -17.23 29.30
CA LEU A 338 -9.49 -16.42 29.21
C LEU A 338 -9.17 -16.04 27.76
N THR A 339 -9.30 -16.96 26.80
CA THR A 339 -9.09 -16.66 25.36
C THR A 339 -10.05 -15.59 24.88
N VAL A 340 -11.33 -15.70 25.22
CA VAL A 340 -12.36 -14.71 24.84
C VAL A 340 -12.06 -13.35 25.48
N TRP A 341 -11.71 -13.34 26.76
CA TRP A 341 -11.34 -12.12 27.47
C TRP A 341 -10.11 -11.44 26.84
N MET A 342 -9.04 -12.19 26.57
CA MET A 342 -7.84 -11.67 25.90
C MET A 342 -8.15 -11.15 24.49
N TYR A 343 -8.99 -11.84 23.73
CA TYR A 343 -9.41 -11.38 22.40
C TYR A 343 -10.16 -10.04 22.43
N ILE A 344 -10.94 -9.79 23.49
CA ILE A 344 -11.64 -8.52 23.68
C ILE A 344 -10.66 -7.40 24.06
N VAL A 345 -9.72 -7.70 24.97
CA VAL A 345 -8.77 -6.71 25.52
C VAL A 345 -7.65 -6.33 24.54
N ILE A 346 -7.21 -7.27 23.68
CA ILE A 346 -6.06 -7.02 22.81
C ILE A 346 -6.39 -5.99 21.72
N PRO A 347 -5.49 -5.00 21.50
CA PRO A 347 -5.61 -4.01 20.43
C PRO A 347 -5.66 -4.68 19.06
N LYS A 348 -6.47 -4.12 18.15
CA LYS A 348 -6.68 -4.66 16.80
C LYS A 348 -6.11 -3.72 15.76
N GLY A 349 -5.27 -4.26 14.88
CA GLY A 349 -4.58 -3.50 13.83
C GLY A 349 -4.71 -4.13 12.44
N PHE A 350 -4.32 -3.38 11.41
CA PHE A 350 -4.42 -3.84 10.02
C PHE A 350 -3.14 -4.58 9.60
N LEU A 351 -2.13 -3.83 9.18
CA LEU A 351 -0.81 -4.31 8.80
C LEU A 351 0.24 -3.51 9.59
N PRO A 352 1.31 -4.16 10.08
CA PRO A 352 2.38 -3.45 10.75
C PRO A 352 3.09 -2.51 9.78
N SER A 353 3.52 -1.34 10.27
CA SER A 353 4.30 -0.39 9.46
C SER A 353 5.63 -1.01 9.05
N GLN A 354 5.93 -0.99 7.76
CA GLN A 354 7.17 -1.49 7.19
C GLN A 354 8.18 -0.36 6.97
N ASP A 355 9.44 -0.75 6.95
CA ASP A 355 10.55 0.12 6.62
C ASP A 355 11.01 -0.15 5.18
N THR A 356 10.55 0.69 4.25
CA THR A 356 10.88 0.60 2.82
C THR A 356 12.09 1.44 2.43
N GLY A 357 12.76 2.10 3.39
CA GLY A 357 13.83 3.05 3.10
C GLY A 357 13.36 4.36 2.45
N LEU A 358 12.04 4.61 2.42
CA LEU A 358 11.44 5.82 1.86
C LEU A 358 10.48 6.45 2.87
N LEU A 359 10.59 7.76 3.05
CA LEU A 359 9.64 8.57 3.79
C LEU A 359 8.97 9.56 2.83
N ASN A 360 7.65 9.67 2.93
CA ASN A 360 6.87 10.71 2.28
C ASN A 360 6.66 11.85 3.29
N VAL A 361 6.91 13.08 2.85
CA VAL A 361 6.70 14.28 3.65
C VAL A 361 5.74 15.21 2.95
N VAL A 362 4.68 15.60 3.63
CA VAL A 362 3.82 16.71 3.20
C VAL A 362 4.16 17.90 4.09
N LEU A 363 4.72 18.94 3.46
CA LEU A 363 4.99 20.22 4.10
C LEU A 363 3.81 21.16 3.81
N GLU A 364 3.14 21.60 4.86
CA GLU A 364 2.00 22.50 4.79
C GLU A 364 2.38 23.87 5.34
N SER A 365 1.99 24.94 4.64
CA SER A 365 2.06 26.31 5.14
C SER A 365 0.68 26.97 5.13
N SER A 366 0.63 28.25 5.49
CA SER A 366 -0.59 29.03 5.56
C SER A 366 -1.34 29.05 4.21
N PRO A 367 -2.69 29.03 4.19
CA PRO A 367 -3.48 29.01 2.95
C PRO A 367 -3.22 30.17 1.97
N ASP A 368 -2.67 31.29 2.46
CA ASP A 368 -2.35 32.50 1.70
C ASP A 368 -0.88 32.58 1.23
N VAL A 369 -0.08 31.54 1.47
CA VAL A 369 1.35 31.54 1.11
C VAL A 369 1.56 31.66 -0.40
N SER A 370 2.53 32.49 -0.80
CA SER A 370 2.94 32.60 -2.20
C SER A 370 3.89 31.47 -2.62
N PHE A 371 3.95 31.18 -3.92
CA PHE A 371 4.89 30.17 -4.46
C PHE A 371 6.34 30.41 -4.05
N ASN A 372 6.81 31.67 -4.07
CA ASN A 372 8.18 32.02 -3.71
C ASN A 372 8.47 31.79 -2.22
N GLU A 373 7.49 32.10 -1.36
CA GLU A 373 7.63 31.88 0.07
C GLU A 373 7.59 30.38 0.40
N MET A 374 6.69 29.63 -0.26
CA MET A 374 6.64 28.19 -0.10
C MET A 374 7.92 27.52 -0.60
N LYS A 375 8.50 28.00 -1.70
CA LYS A 375 9.83 27.57 -2.18
C LYS A 375 10.91 27.81 -1.11
N ARG A 376 10.93 28.99 -0.48
CA ARG A 376 11.89 29.33 0.58
C ARG A 376 11.75 28.39 1.79
N LEU A 377 10.52 28.15 2.24
CA LEU A 377 10.21 27.28 3.38
C LEU A 377 10.57 25.81 3.09
N GLN A 378 10.22 25.33 1.90
CA GLN A 378 10.56 24.00 1.41
C GLN A 378 12.08 23.79 1.33
N GLU A 379 12.84 24.75 0.78
CA GLU A 379 14.31 24.64 0.72
C GLU A 379 14.93 24.59 2.13
N GLN A 380 14.36 25.27 3.12
CA GLN A 380 14.83 25.19 4.51
C GLN A 380 14.54 23.82 5.13
N ALA A 381 13.33 23.28 4.90
CA ALA A 381 12.97 21.95 5.36
C ALA A 381 13.86 20.87 4.71
N ALA A 382 14.10 20.95 3.40
CA ALA A 382 14.97 20.02 2.69
C ALA A 382 16.39 20.03 3.25
N ARG A 383 16.97 21.21 3.49
CA ARG A 383 18.30 21.34 4.11
C ARG A 383 18.33 20.84 5.56
N ALA A 384 17.23 20.94 6.30
CA ALA A 384 17.14 20.37 7.64
C ALA A 384 17.14 18.84 7.59
N PHE A 385 16.43 18.24 6.63
CA PHE A 385 16.39 16.79 6.45
C PHE A 385 17.71 16.22 5.92
N GLU A 386 18.39 16.93 5.02
CA GLU A 386 19.69 16.52 4.49
C GLU A 386 20.83 16.55 5.52
N LYS A 387 20.66 17.25 6.65
CA LYS A 387 21.63 17.23 7.76
C LYS A 387 21.58 15.93 8.56
N ASP A 388 20.52 15.15 8.42
CA ASP A 388 20.37 13.87 9.09
C ASP A 388 21.30 12.82 8.47
N GLY A 389 22.09 12.12 9.30
CA GLY A 389 23.06 11.14 8.83
C GLY A 389 22.45 9.94 8.11
N ASP A 390 21.20 9.62 8.39
CA ASP A 390 20.48 8.47 7.82
C ASP A 390 19.78 8.79 6.49
N VAL A 391 19.79 10.06 6.05
CA VAL A 391 19.16 10.51 4.80
C VAL A 391 20.18 10.53 3.65
N THR A 392 19.84 9.89 2.53
CA THR A 392 20.69 9.88 1.32
C THR A 392 20.30 10.94 0.30
N GLY A 393 19.02 11.30 0.23
CA GLY A 393 18.54 12.32 -0.69
C GLY A 393 17.11 12.76 -0.38
N VAL A 394 16.83 14.02 -0.74
CA VAL A 394 15.50 14.61 -0.63
C VAL A 394 15.09 15.09 -2.02
N VAL A 395 13.99 14.55 -2.53
CA VAL A 395 13.27 15.07 -3.69
C VAL A 395 12.15 15.93 -3.17
N SER A 396 11.95 17.10 -3.74
CA SER A 396 10.84 17.98 -3.38
C SER A 396 10.10 18.48 -4.61
N VAL A 397 8.77 18.49 -4.57
CA VAL A 397 7.89 18.94 -5.64
C VAL A 397 6.93 20.00 -5.09
N LEU A 398 6.90 21.16 -5.74
CA LEU A 398 6.07 22.31 -5.39
C LEU A 398 5.14 22.68 -6.54
N GLY A 399 3.99 23.25 -6.19
CA GLY A 399 3.04 23.81 -7.14
C GLY A 399 1.84 22.91 -7.37
N ILE A 400 0.79 23.49 -7.94
CA ILE A 400 -0.47 22.80 -8.22
C ILE A 400 -0.25 21.84 -9.39
N GLY A 401 -0.53 20.55 -9.18
CA GLY A 401 -0.34 19.52 -10.19
C GLY A 401 -0.84 18.16 -9.72
N GLN A 402 -0.34 17.08 -10.33
CA GLN A 402 -0.73 15.72 -9.93
C GLN A 402 -0.28 15.36 -8.50
N ALA A 403 0.85 15.90 -8.05
CA ALA A 403 1.40 15.59 -6.73
C ALA A 403 0.76 16.40 -5.59
N ASN A 404 0.38 17.66 -5.84
CA ASN A 404 -0.20 18.58 -4.86
C ASN A 404 -1.47 19.22 -5.43
N ALA A 405 -2.58 19.14 -4.70
CA ALA A 405 -3.84 19.76 -5.10
C ALA A 405 -3.88 21.28 -4.87
N THR A 406 -3.06 21.79 -3.93
CA THR A 406 -3.05 23.20 -3.51
C THR A 406 -1.63 23.77 -3.55
N LEU A 407 -1.51 25.10 -3.63
CA LEU A 407 -0.20 25.79 -3.72
C LEU A 407 0.56 25.81 -2.38
N ASN A 408 -0.16 25.80 -1.26
CA ASN A 408 0.41 25.90 0.09
C ASN A 408 0.95 24.57 0.63
N THR A 409 1.01 23.54 -0.22
CA THR A 409 1.59 22.25 0.12
C THR A 409 2.77 21.95 -0.78
N ALA A 410 3.81 21.39 -0.19
CA ALA A 410 4.96 20.84 -0.90
C ALA A 410 5.10 19.38 -0.51
N ARG A 411 5.32 18.52 -1.49
CA ARG A 411 5.55 17.10 -1.26
C ARG A 411 7.03 16.81 -1.40
N MET A 412 7.60 16.15 -0.39
CA MET A 412 8.96 15.65 -0.45
C MET A 412 8.99 14.13 -0.31
N THR A 413 9.89 13.50 -1.05
CA THR A 413 10.25 12.11 -0.84
C THR A 413 11.68 12.07 -0.31
N VAL A 414 11.85 11.52 0.88
CA VAL A 414 13.15 11.38 1.55
C VAL A 414 13.59 9.93 1.40
N THR A 415 14.71 9.71 0.74
CA THR A 415 15.36 8.40 0.63
C THR A 415 16.30 8.21 1.81
N LEU A 416 16.14 7.09 2.52
CA LEU A 416 16.97 6.70 3.65
C LEU A 416 18.14 5.83 3.19
N ARG A 417 19.14 5.66 4.06
CA ARG A 417 20.17 4.64 3.88
C ARG A 417 19.56 3.23 3.99
N PRO A 418 20.17 2.22 3.35
CA PRO A 418 19.82 0.82 3.54
C PRO A 418 19.75 0.47 5.04
N LYS A 419 18.82 -0.40 5.42
CA LYS A 419 18.57 -0.73 6.83
C LYS A 419 19.82 -1.26 7.54
N ASP A 420 20.69 -1.98 6.86
CA ASP A 420 21.94 -2.53 7.43
C ASP A 420 22.97 -1.45 7.81
N GLU A 421 22.91 -0.27 7.21
CA GLU A 421 23.83 0.84 7.48
C GLU A 421 23.34 1.77 8.60
N ARG A 422 22.11 1.61 9.06
CA ARG A 422 21.48 2.49 10.06
C ARG A 422 20.89 1.71 11.23
N ARG A 423 20.87 2.34 12.41
CA ARG A 423 20.31 1.72 13.63
C ARG A 423 18.82 1.95 13.75
N ASP A 424 18.38 3.18 13.49
CA ASP A 424 17.01 3.59 13.71
C ASP A 424 16.08 3.07 12.61
N ASP A 425 14.81 2.84 12.95
CA ASP A 425 13.75 2.49 12.01
C ASP A 425 13.18 3.74 11.32
N ALA A 426 12.55 3.55 10.16
CA ALA A 426 11.90 4.62 9.42
C ALA A 426 10.91 5.43 10.28
N VAL A 427 10.20 4.80 11.21
CA VAL A 427 9.27 5.48 12.14
C VAL A 427 10.02 6.41 13.09
N ALA A 428 11.16 5.98 13.64
CA ALA A 428 11.97 6.80 14.53
C ALA A 428 12.64 7.97 13.77
N ILE A 429 13.10 7.73 12.55
CA ILE A 429 13.66 8.76 11.67
C ILE A 429 12.56 9.76 11.28
N ALA A 430 11.35 9.29 10.97
CA ALA A 430 10.21 10.13 10.65
C ALA A 430 9.90 11.13 11.78
N GLU A 431 9.87 10.67 13.03
CA GLU A 431 9.69 11.55 14.20
C GLU A 431 10.83 12.55 14.36
N ARG A 432 12.08 12.14 14.12
CA ARG A 432 13.24 13.03 14.18
C ARG A 432 13.17 14.13 13.12
N LEU A 433 12.83 13.78 11.88
CA LEU A 433 12.63 14.75 10.80
C LEU A 433 11.44 15.68 11.08
N ARG A 434 10.35 15.14 11.63
CA ARG A 434 9.19 15.94 12.04
C ARG A 434 9.57 17.00 13.08
N LEU A 435 10.34 16.62 14.10
CA LEU A 435 10.84 17.55 15.11
C LEU A 435 11.79 18.60 14.51
N ALA A 436 12.64 18.21 13.56
CA ALA A 436 13.52 19.14 12.85
C ALA A 436 12.73 20.17 12.01
N ALA A 437 11.65 19.75 11.35
CA ALA A 437 10.78 20.64 10.60
C ALA A 437 9.93 21.53 11.51
N ALA A 438 9.50 21.05 12.68
CA ALA A 438 8.74 21.84 13.65
C ALA A 438 9.51 23.07 14.17
N ALA A 439 10.84 23.08 14.05
CA ALA A 439 11.67 24.24 14.37
C ALA A 439 11.57 25.38 13.33
N ILE A 440 10.98 25.13 12.16
CA ILE A 440 10.84 26.11 11.08
C ILE A 440 9.50 26.84 11.24
N PRO A 441 9.49 28.16 11.51
CA PRO A 441 8.25 28.91 11.66
C PRO A 441 7.45 28.96 10.36
N GLY A 442 6.14 28.79 10.45
CA GLY A 442 5.22 28.93 9.31
C GLY A 442 5.04 27.67 8.48
N VAL A 443 5.56 26.52 8.92
CA VAL A 443 5.31 25.22 8.30
C VAL A 443 4.96 24.14 9.32
N VAL A 444 4.16 23.18 8.86
CA VAL A 444 3.89 21.91 9.54
C VAL A 444 4.31 20.80 8.59
N ALA A 445 5.18 19.90 9.05
CA ALA A 445 5.58 18.73 8.28
C ALA A 445 4.89 17.48 8.81
N TYR A 446 4.24 16.76 7.91
CA TYR A 446 3.70 15.42 8.15
C TYR A 446 4.64 14.43 7.50
N VAL A 447 5.33 13.60 8.29
CA VAL A 447 6.38 12.69 7.83
C VAL A 447 5.94 11.25 8.07
N GLN A 448 5.91 10.43 7.02
CA GLN A 448 5.38 9.07 7.10
C GLN A 448 6.22 8.06 6.32
N PRO A 449 6.41 6.83 6.83
CA PRO A 449 7.03 5.76 6.07
C PRO A 449 6.11 5.28 4.93
N VAL A 450 6.67 5.15 3.73
CA VAL A 450 5.93 4.59 2.58
C VAL A 450 5.69 3.11 2.81
N GLN A 451 4.44 2.67 2.72
CA GLN A 451 4.06 1.26 2.84
C GLN A 451 4.07 0.56 1.48
N ASP A 452 4.50 -0.71 1.42
CA ASP A 452 4.46 -1.49 0.17
C ASP A 452 3.01 -1.81 -0.25
N ILE A 453 2.13 -1.98 0.74
CA ILE A 453 0.71 -2.24 0.56
C ILE A 453 -0.06 -1.02 1.06
N GLN A 454 -0.54 -0.21 0.12
CA GLN A 454 -1.41 0.93 0.38
C GLN A 454 -2.63 0.87 -0.54
N ILE A 455 -3.83 1.04 0.02
CA ILE A 455 -5.09 1.10 -0.72
C ILE A 455 -5.36 2.54 -1.15
N THR A 456 -4.87 3.51 -0.37
CA THR A 456 -5.09 4.93 -0.68
C THR A 456 -4.53 5.28 -2.04
N THR A 457 -5.41 5.83 -2.88
CA THR A 457 -5.07 6.40 -4.19
C THR A 457 -4.96 7.91 -4.13
N ARG A 458 -5.38 8.52 -3.01
CA ARG A 458 -5.36 9.96 -2.80
C ARG A 458 -4.14 10.36 -1.98
N ALA A 459 -3.60 11.50 -2.35
CA ALA A 459 -2.63 12.22 -1.55
C ALA A 459 -3.29 12.67 -0.23
N SER A 460 -2.77 12.24 0.90
CA SER A 460 -3.14 12.73 2.23
C SER A 460 -1.90 13.18 3.00
N ARG A 461 -2.13 13.94 4.08
CA ARG A 461 -1.10 14.38 5.03
C ARG A 461 -0.75 13.27 6.02
N SER A 462 -1.77 12.53 6.48
CA SER A 462 -1.63 11.41 7.40
C SER A 462 -2.11 10.07 6.82
N GLN A 463 -1.84 8.96 7.52
CA GLN A 463 -1.98 7.60 6.98
C GLN A 463 -3.44 7.20 6.85
N TYR A 464 -4.23 7.45 7.89
CA TYR A 464 -5.64 7.09 7.94
C TYR A 464 -6.51 8.29 7.58
N GLN A 465 -7.62 8.02 6.90
CA GLN A 465 -8.53 9.04 6.38
C GLN A 465 -9.96 8.75 6.82
N TYR A 466 -10.65 9.81 7.21
CA TYR A 466 -12.05 9.82 7.57
C TYR A 466 -12.76 10.93 6.80
N THR A 467 -13.71 10.56 5.93
CA THR A 467 -14.37 11.52 5.05
C THR A 467 -15.80 11.76 5.52
N LEU A 468 -16.12 13.04 5.72
CA LEU A 468 -17.49 13.51 5.95
C LEU A 468 -18.12 13.89 4.62
N THR A 469 -19.33 13.42 4.37
CA THR A 469 -20.14 13.77 3.20
C THR A 469 -21.50 14.31 3.63
N GLY A 470 -22.08 15.18 2.82
CA GLY A 470 -23.39 15.77 3.09
C GLY A 470 -23.90 16.57 1.90
N ALA A 471 -25.18 16.95 1.93
CA ALA A 471 -25.81 17.70 0.85
C ALA A 471 -25.36 19.17 0.76
N ASP A 472 -24.93 19.76 1.88
CA ASP A 472 -24.51 21.15 1.98
C ASP A 472 -23.02 21.25 2.34
N GLN A 473 -22.24 21.86 1.44
CA GLN A 473 -20.80 22.05 1.62
C GLN A 473 -20.47 22.87 2.88
N SER A 474 -21.26 23.90 3.19
CA SER A 474 -20.99 24.78 4.32
C SER A 474 -21.10 24.03 5.66
N GLN A 475 -22.13 23.19 5.79
CA GLN A 475 -22.31 22.32 6.94
C GLN A 475 -21.19 21.29 7.04
N VAL A 476 -20.84 20.62 5.93
CA VAL A 476 -19.76 19.64 5.91
C VAL A 476 -18.44 20.26 6.40
N MET A 477 -18.10 21.48 5.97
CA MET A 477 -16.88 22.16 6.42
C MET A 477 -16.94 22.57 7.89
N GLU A 478 -18.08 23.07 8.37
CA GLU A 478 -18.24 23.44 9.79
C GLU A 478 -18.02 22.23 10.70
N TRP A 479 -18.64 21.10 10.36
CA TRP A 479 -18.54 19.88 11.14
C TRP A 479 -17.19 19.19 11.00
N ALA A 480 -16.54 19.28 9.84
CA ALA A 480 -15.16 18.83 9.68
C ALA A 480 -14.18 19.60 10.57
N ARG A 481 -14.35 20.93 10.69
CA ARG A 481 -13.56 21.75 11.62
C ARG A 481 -13.82 21.35 13.08
N LYS A 482 -15.08 21.24 13.50
CA LYS A 482 -15.43 20.82 14.87
C LYS A 482 -14.89 19.43 15.20
N LEU A 483 -15.02 18.47 14.29
CA LEU A 483 -14.53 17.12 14.47
C LEU A 483 -13.00 17.09 14.54
N SER A 484 -12.30 17.77 13.62
CA SER A 484 -10.83 17.83 13.65
C SER A 484 -10.28 18.52 14.92
N GLU A 485 -10.92 19.57 15.42
CA GLU A 485 -10.56 20.22 16.69
C GLU A 485 -10.80 19.32 17.90
N ALA A 486 -11.89 18.56 17.92
CA ALA A 486 -12.16 17.58 18.98
C ALA A 486 -11.13 16.43 18.95
N LEU A 487 -10.86 15.88 17.77
CA LEU A 487 -9.88 14.80 17.58
C LEU A 487 -8.46 15.23 18.00
N ARG A 488 -8.08 16.49 17.81
CA ARG A 488 -6.77 17.01 18.29
C ARG A 488 -6.60 16.96 19.80
N ARG A 489 -7.67 16.87 20.58
CA ARG A 489 -7.62 16.79 22.05
C ARG A 489 -7.46 15.36 22.54
N GLU A 490 -7.74 14.38 21.69
CA GLU A 490 -7.69 12.98 22.04
C GLU A 490 -6.26 12.44 22.00
N PRO A 491 -5.80 11.70 23.03
CA PRO A 491 -4.43 11.20 23.09
C PRO A 491 -4.15 10.05 22.11
N ILE A 492 -5.20 9.39 21.62
CA ILE A 492 -5.11 8.20 20.74
C ILE A 492 -4.66 8.58 19.33
N VAL A 493 -4.99 9.78 18.86
CA VAL A 493 -4.69 10.24 17.51
C VAL A 493 -3.66 11.37 17.53
N ARG A 494 -2.86 11.44 16.47
CA ARG A 494 -1.85 12.48 16.24
C ARG A 494 -1.99 13.04 14.84
N ASN A 495 -1.34 14.18 14.61
CA ASN A 495 -1.22 14.80 13.30
C ASN A 495 -2.57 15.01 12.57
N VAL A 496 -3.64 15.27 13.33
CA VAL A 496 -4.97 15.44 12.76
C VAL A 496 -5.00 16.67 11.86
N ALA A 497 -5.23 16.46 10.58
CA ALA A 497 -5.27 17.48 9.55
C ALA A 497 -6.58 17.42 8.76
N ASN A 498 -7.07 18.59 8.35
CA ASN A 498 -8.16 18.67 7.39
C ASN A 498 -7.56 18.78 6.00
N GLU A 499 -7.91 17.84 5.12
CA GLU A 499 -7.42 17.84 3.74
C GLU A 499 -8.05 18.97 2.92
N THR A 500 -9.29 19.35 3.27
CA THR A 500 -9.96 20.51 2.68
C THR A 500 -9.66 21.74 3.51
N GLN A 501 -8.78 22.60 2.99
CA GLN A 501 -8.40 23.83 3.66
C GLN A 501 -9.32 24.98 3.26
N ASP A 502 -9.77 25.71 4.28
CA ASP A 502 -10.51 26.96 4.16
C ASP A 502 -9.60 28.15 4.55
N GLY A 503 -10.05 29.37 4.26
CA GLY A 503 -9.31 30.59 4.62
C GLY A 503 -8.31 31.07 3.56
N GLY A 504 -8.37 30.53 2.33
CA GLY A 504 -7.62 31.08 1.21
C GLY A 504 -8.11 32.48 0.86
N LEU A 505 -7.20 33.43 0.64
CA LEU A 505 -7.58 34.79 0.26
C LEU A 505 -8.12 34.84 -1.17
N ARG A 506 -9.38 35.24 -1.33
CA ARG A 506 -10.05 35.44 -2.63
C ARG A 506 -10.31 36.93 -2.88
N ALA A 507 -9.91 37.37 -4.06
CA ALA A 507 -10.23 38.68 -4.62
C ALA A 507 -11.49 38.54 -5.50
N HIS A 508 -12.66 38.81 -4.95
CA HIS A 508 -13.93 38.72 -5.66
C HIS A 508 -14.25 40.02 -6.40
N VAL A 509 -14.40 39.94 -7.72
CA VAL A 509 -14.75 41.07 -8.58
C VAL A 509 -16.26 41.05 -8.78
N GLU A 510 -16.97 41.90 -8.05
CA GLU A 510 -18.41 42.09 -8.21
C GLU A 510 -18.66 43.03 -9.39
N ILE A 511 -19.37 42.55 -10.42
CA ILE A 511 -19.62 43.29 -11.67
C ILE A 511 -20.99 43.94 -11.63
N ASP A 512 -21.05 45.27 -11.80
CA ASP A 512 -22.29 45.99 -12.08
C ASP A 512 -22.67 45.79 -13.55
N ARG A 513 -23.49 44.76 -13.80
CA ARG A 513 -23.95 44.39 -15.14
C ARG A 513 -24.73 45.50 -15.84
N ALA A 514 -25.47 46.33 -15.09
CA ALA A 514 -26.24 47.43 -15.68
C ALA A 514 -25.32 48.55 -16.15
N LYS A 515 -24.28 48.87 -15.37
CA LYS A 515 -23.28 49.88 -15.75
C LYS A 515 -22.36 49.40 -16.87
N ALA A 516 -21.93 48.13 -16.85
CA ALA A 516 -21.17 47.52 -17.93
C ALA A 516 -21.96 47.54 -19.26
N GLY A 517 -23.25 47.16 -19.22
CA GLY A 517 -24.12 47.19 -20.40
C GLY A 517 -24.32 48.58 -20.99
N ARG A 518 -24.47 49.63 -20.15
CA ARG A 518 -24.55 51.03 -20.61
C ARG A 518 -23.29 51.50 -21.34
N LEU A 519 -22.14 50.91 -21.02
CA LEU A 519 -20.84 51.23 -21.62
C LEU A 519 -20.52 50.31 -22.82
N GLY A 520 -21.45 49.46 -23.23
CA GLY A 520 -21.28 48.52 -24.35
C GLY A 520 -20.30 47.38 -24.05
N ILE A 521 -20.04 47.09 -22.77
CA ILE A 521 -19.07 46.06 -22.35
C ILE A 521 -19.81 44.75 -22.15
N SER A 522 -19.39 43.69 -22.83
CA SER A 522 -19.90 42.34 -22.61
C SER A 522 -19.23 41.69 -21.40
N ILE A 523 -19.95 40.79 -20.70
CA ILE A 523 -19.37 40.02 -19.59
C ILE A 523 -18.19 39.17 -20.09
N GLN A 524 -18.32 38.57 -21.28
CA GLN A 524 -17.25 37.82 -21.92
C GLN A 524 -15.97 38.65 -22.10
N ALA A 525 -16.08 39.93 -22.50
CA ALA A 525 -14.91 40.80 -22.63
C ALA A 525 -14.22 41.08 -21.28
N ILE A 526 -14.99 41.16 -20.19
CA ILE A 526 -14.45 41.29 -18.83
C ILE A 526 -13.69 40.01 -18.46
N ASP A 527 -14.31 38.85 -18.65
CA ASP A 527 -13.71 37.55 -18.34
C ASP A 527 -12.45 37.30 -19.17
N ASP A 528 -12.48 37.58 -20.47
CA ASP A 528 -11.32 37.48 -21.36
C ASP A 528 -10.19 38.42 -20.92
N THR A 529 -10.49 39.66 -20.55
CA THR A 529 -9.47 40.62 -20.07
C THR A 529 -8.84 40.16 -18.76
N LEU A 530 -9.63 39.62 -17.84
CA LEU A 530 -9.13 39.07 -16.58
C LEU A 530 -8.28 37.83 -16.80
N TYR A 531 -8.71 36.94 -17.71
CA TYR A 531 -7.99 35.71 -18.02
C TYR A 531 -6.69 35.97 -18.81
N ASP A 532 -6.68 36.95 -19.72
CA ASP A 532 -5.47 37.38 -20.45
C ASP A 532 -4.42 37.99 -19.52
N ALA A 533 -4.85 38.66 -18.45
CA ALA A 533 -3.95 39.33 -17.52
C ALA A 533 -3.45 38.39 -16.41
N PHE A 534 -4.33 37.63 -15.77
CA PHE A 534 -4.02 36.85 -14.55
C PHE A 534 -4.05 35.33 -14.75
N GLY A 535 -4.62 34.85 -15.86
CA GLY A 535 -4.56 33.46 -16.24
C GLY A 535 -3.31 33.14 -17.06
N GLN A 536 -2.88 31.88 -17.03
CA GLN A 536 -1.91 31.35 -17.98
C GLN A 536 -2.65 30.97 -19.27
N ARG A 537 -3.18 31.96 -20.00
CA ARG A 537 -4.01 31.70 -21.18
C ARG A 537 -3.15 31.22 -22.35
N GLN A 538 -3.43 30.01 -22.83
CA GLN A 538 -2.90 29.54 -24.10
C GLN A 538 -3.62 30.25 -25.26
N ILE A 539 -2.89 31.07 -26.01
CA ILE A 539 -3.43 31.84 -27.14
C ILE A 539 -3.06 31.23 -28.50
N ALA A 540 -1.94 30.54 -28.61
CA ALA A 540 -1.51 29.88 -29.85
C ALA A 540 -0.60 28.69 -29.54
N THR A 541 -0.25 27.93 -30.58
CA THR A 541 0.70 26.82 -30.50
C THR A 541 1.77 27.02 -31.59
N ILE A 542 3.03 26.84 -31.21
CA ILE A 542 4.17 26.75 -32.12
C ILE A 542 4.40 25.28 -32.41
N TYR A 543 4.42 24.91 -33.69
CA TYR A 543 4.69 23.55 -34.13
C TYR A 543 6.15 23.44 -34.55
N GLU A 544 6.95 22.68 -33.80
CA GLU A 544 8.29 22.27 -34.23
C GLU A 544 8.30 20.81 -34.68
N GLN A 545 9.42 20.37 -35.25
CA GLN A 545 9.58 18.99 -35.74
C GLN A 545 9.46 17.93 -34.64
N SER A 546 9.91 18.25 -33.43
CA SER A 546 9.98 17.32 -32.30
C SER A 546 8.85 17.51 -31.29
N ASN A 547 8.32 18.73 -31.13
CA ASN A 547 7.31 19.03 -30.12
C ASN A 547 6.44 20.24 -30.49
N GLN A 548 5.37 20.42 -29.73
CA GLN A 548 4.48 21.58 -29.82
C GLN A 548 4.65 22.44 -28.56
N TYR A 549 4.84 23.73 -28.73
CA TYR A 549 5.01 24.68 -27.63
C TYR A 549 3.80 25.59 -27.52
N ARG A 550 3.30 25.77 -26.30
CA ARG A 550 2.16 26.64 -26.03
C ARG A 550 2.62 28.08 -25.92
N VAL A 551 1.96 28.99 -26.63
CA VAL A 551 2.16 30.43 -26.47
C VAL A 551 1.20 30.91 -25.40
N ILE A 552 1.76 31.32 -24.27
CA ILE A 552 1.01 31.77 -23.10
C ILE A 552 1.07 33.28 -23.02
N LEU A 553 -0.10 33.90 -22.83
CA LEU A 553 -0.23 35.31 -22.52
C LEU A 553 -0.46 35.46 -21.02
N GLU A 554 0.35 36.29 -20.37
CA GLU A 554 0.19 36.69 -18.97
C GLU A 554 0.66 38.14 -18.76
N ALA A 555 0.15 38.80 -17.73
CA ALA A 555 0.65 40.10 -17.32
C ALA A 555 2.07 40.00 -16.74
N ALA A 556 2.86 41.05 -16.91
CA ALA A 556 4.23 41.09 -16.36
C ALA A 556 4.23 40.85 -14.83
N PRO A 557 5.25 40.18 -14.26
CA PRO A 557 5.26 39.74 -12.86
C PRO A 557 5.02 40.85 -11.82
N GLN A 558 5.35 42.09 -12.15
CA GLN A 558 5.12 43.26 -11.29
C GLN A 558 3.62 43.59 -11.10
N TYR A 559 2.76 43.25 -12.06
CA TYR A 559 1.32 43.47 -12.01
C TYR A 559 0.55 42.31 -11.38
N LEU A 560 1.18 41.15 -11.21
CA LEU A 560 0.57 39.95 -10.61
C LEU A 560 0.60 39.94 -9.07
N ARG A 561 1.35 40.86 -8.44
CA ARG A 561 1.60 40.84 -6.98
C ARG A 561 0.53 41.50 -6.14
N ASP A 562 -0.14 42.53 -6.67
CA ASP A 562 -1.08 43.35 -5.91
C ASP A 562 -2.45 43.39 -6.62
N PRO A 563 -3.54 43.04 -5.93
CA PRO A 563 -4.91 43.22 -6.43
C PRO A 563 -5.23 44.66 -6.89
N ALA A 564 -4.51 45.68 -6.42
CA ALA A 564 -4.67 47.05 -6.94
C ALA A 564 -4.36 47.17 -8.45
N ALA A 565 -3.63 46.22 -9.04
CA ALA A 565 -3.40 46.14 -10.47
C ALA A 565 -4.70 45.94 -11.28
N LEU A 566 -5.75 45.34 -10.69
CA LEU A 566 -7.07 45.21 -11.32
C LEU A 566 -7.65 46.57 -11.73
N ALA A 567 -7.38 47.62 -10.96
CA ALA A 567 -7.85 48.97 -11.29
C ALA A 567 -7.14 49.59 -12.51
N LYS A 568 -6.00 49.03 -12.93
CA LYS A 568 -5.22 49.47 -14.10
C LYS A 568 -5.65 48.76 -15.39
N LEU A 569 -6.53 47.77 -15.31
CA LEU A 569 -7.05 47.09 -16.49
C LEU A 569 -8.13 47.92 -17.17
N TYR A 570 -8.07 47.94 -18.50
CA TYR A 570 -9.06 48.57 -19.35
C TYR A 570 -9.76 47.49 -20.18
N VAL A 571 -11.08 47.53 -20.18
CA VAL A 571 -11.89 46.66 -21.02
C VAL A 571 -12.37 47.47 -22.21
N THR A 572 -12.24 46.90 -23.41
CA THR A 572 -12.75 47.51 -24.63
C THR A 572 -14.27 47.32 -24.69
N GLY A 573 -15.02 48.41 -24.68
CA GLY A 573 -16.45 48.38 -24.96
C GLY A 573 -16.71 48.28 -26.46
N ASN A 574 -17.80 47.60 -26.83
CA ASN A 574 -18.34 47.69 -28.18
C ASN A 574 -18.90 49.08 -28.39
N THR A 575 -18.33 49.79 -29.36
CA THR A 575 -18.78 51.12 -29.74
C THR A 575 -19.32 51.11 -31.15
N ASN A 576 -20.48 51.75 -31.29
CA ASN A 576 -21.24 51.96 -32.51
C ASN A 576 -20.37 52.17 -33.75
N THR A 577 -20.63 51.35 -34.76
CA THR A 577 -20.29 51.61 -36.16
C THR A 577 -21.04 52.85 -36.62
N GLN A 578 -20.47 54.03 -36.44
CA GLN A 578 -20.94 55.22 -37.15
C GLN A 578 -20.37 55.14 -38.57
N GLY A 579 -21.17 54.59 -39.48
CA GLY A 579 -20.89 54.66 -40.91
C GLY A 579 -21.18 56.08 -41.40
N GLN A 580 -20.14 56.84 -41.74
CA GLN A 580 -20.29 58.09 -42.45
C GLN A 580 -20.19 57.79 -43.94
N THR A 581 -21.33 57.81 -44.63
CA THR A 581 -21.41 57.70 -46.09
C THR A 581 -21.11 59.09 -46.66
N ASN A 582 -19.94 59.26 -47.27
CA ASN A 582 -19.66 60.49 -48.00
C ASN A 582 -20.43 60.48 -49.33
N THR A 583 -20.75 61.66 -49.89
CA THR A 583 -21.53 61.87 -51.13
C THR A 583 -20.97 61.15 -52.38
N ALA A 584 -19.79 60.53 -52.27
CA ALA A 584 -19.13 59.71 -53.29
C ALA A 584 -19.33 58.18 -53.12
N GLY A 585 -20.21 57.73 -52.22
CA GLY A 585 -20.51 56.30 -52.03
C GLY A 585 -19.46 55.50 -51.25
N THR A 586 -18.44 56.16 -50.68
CA THR A 586 -17.46 55.56 -49.80
C THR A 586 -17.89 55.69 -48.34
N THR A 587 -18.14 54.55 -47.68
CA THR A 587 -18.45 54.47 -46.25
C THR A 587 -17.14 54.39 -45.46
N THR A 588 -16.76 55.46 -44.78
CA THR A 588 -15.64 55.40 -43.82
C THR A 588 -16.19 54.94 -42.47
N VAL A 589 -15.82 53.73 -42.05
CA VAL A 589 -16.19 53.18 -40.73
C VAL A 589 -15.07 53.51 -39.75
N THR A 590 -15.26 54.55 -38.93
CA THR A 590 -14.34 54.83 -37.82
C THR A 590 -14.83 54.06 -36.60
N GLN A 591 -14.20 52.91 -36.31
CA GLN A 591 -14.44 52.15 -35.08
C GLN A 591 -13.75 52.85 -33.91
N ASN A 592 -14.48 53.67 -33.14
CA ASN A 592 -13.95 54.32 -31.95
C ASN A 592 -14.09 53.42 -30.72
N SER A 593 -13.28 52.37 -30.60
CA SER A 593 -13.27 51.47 -29.44
C SER A 593 -13.01 52.27 -28.15
N VAL A 594 -14.03 52.44 -27.30
CA VAL A 594 -13.89 53.12 -26.01
C VAL A 594 -13.28 52.13 -25.02
N GLN A 595 -12.12 52.49 -24.47
CA GLN A 595 -11.50 51.77 -23.36
C GLN A 595 -12.01 52.33 -22.04
N VAL A 596 -12.63 51.46 -21.23
CA VAL A 596 -13.16 51.84 -19.92
C VAL A 596 -12.34 51.12 -18.84
N PRO A 597 -11.85 51.83 -17.81
CA PRO A 597 -11.14 51.20 -16.72
C PRO A 597 -12.08 50.29 -15.93
N LEU A 598 -11.62 49.08 -15.59
CA LEU A 598 -12.39 48.02 -14.92
C LEU A 598 -13.03 48.52 -13.61
N SER A 599 -12.32 49.39 -12.88
CA SER A 599 -12.78 50.01 -11.63
C SER A 599 -14.04 50.87 -11.77
N SER A 600 -14.42 51.26 -12.99
CA SER A 600 -15.61 52.09 -13.21
C SER A 600 -16.92 51.31 -13.04
N PHE A 601 -16.92 50.01 -13.25
CA PHE A 601 -18.14 49.17 -13.24
C PHE A 601 -17.96 47.87 -12.45
N THR A 602 -16.87 47.74 -11.69
CA THR A 602 -16.62 46.60 -10.81
C THR A 602 -16.24 47.06 -9.41
N ARG A 603 -16.54 46.23 -8.42
CA ARG A 603 -16.12 46.40 -7.03
C ARG A 603 -15.29 45.21 -6.60
N LEU A 604 -14.12 45.48 -6.03
CA LEU A 604 -13.27 44.43 -5.46
C LEU A 604 -13.66 44.17 -4.00
N ILE A 605 -14.05 42.94 -3.71
CA ILE A 605 -14.34 42.44 -2.37
C ILE A 605 -13.26 41.43 -2.00
N ARG A 606 -12.65 41.60 -0.83
CA ARG A 606 -11.70 40.62 -0.28
C ARG A 606 -12.47 39.71 0.67
N GLU A 607 -12.43 38.42 0.39
CA GLU A 607 -13.12 37.41 1.19
C GLU A 607 -12.26 36.15 1.26
N THR A 608 -12.64 35.21 2.13
CA THR A 608 -11.98 33.91 2.22
C THR A 608 -12.77 32.87 1.44
N ALA A 609 -12.06 31.94 0.80
CA ALA A 609 -12.65 30.83 0.07
C ALA A 609 -11.84 29.54 0.29
N PRO A 610 -12.46 28.37 0.12
CA PRO A 610 -11.75 27.10 0.17
C PRO A 610 -10.74 27.01 -0.97
N LEU A 611 -9.55 26.46 -0.67
CA LEU A 611 -8.47 26.27 -1.66
C LEU A 611 -8.79 25.15 -2.65
N SER A 612 -9.56 24.16 -2.23
CA SER A 612 -10.01 23.03 -3.04
C SER A 612 -11.41 22.61 -2.61
N ILE A 613 -12.18 22.05 -3.53
CA ILE A 613 -13.51 21.50 -3.25
C ILE A 613 -13.47 20.02 -3.59
N ALA A 614 -13.53 19.17 -2.57
CA ALA A 614 -13.54 17.73 -2.73
C ALA A 614 -14.99 17.22 -2.84
N HIS A 615 -15.16 16.19 -3.66
CA HIS A 615 -16.43 15.47 -3.80
C HIS A 615 -16.19 13.97 -3.62
N GLN A 616 -17.14 13.30 -2.99
CA GLN A 616 -17.18 11.84 -2.89
C GLN A 616 -18.60 11.37 -3.20
N GLU A 617 -18.71 10.43 -4.14
CA GLU A 617 -20.01 9.91 -4.60
C GLU A 617 -20.98 11.02 -5.04
N GLN A 618 -20.44 12.09 -5.68
CA GLN A 618 -21.16 13.29 -6.13
C GLN A 618 -21.59 14.26 -5.01
N PHE A 619 -21.37 13.94 -3.73
CA PHE A 619 -21.63 14.85 -2.61
C PHE A 619 -20.38 15.66 -2.25
N PRO A 620 -20.54 16.93 -1.80
CA PRO A 620 -19.48 17.67 -1.13
C PRO A 620 -18.87 16.84 0.01
N ALA A 621 -17.53 16.82 0.06
CA ALA A 621 -16.78 16.02 1.01
C ALA A 621 -15.69 16.83 1.71
N ALA A 622 -15.47 16.52 2.99
CA ALA A 622 -14.30 16.99 3.75
C ALA A 622 -13.60 15.77 4.34
N THR A 623 -12.34 15.57 3.96
CA THR A 623 -11.53 14.46 4.48
C THR A 623 -10.66 14.96 5.61
N ILE A 624 -10.73 14.28 6.75
CA ILE A 624 -9.85 14.46 7.91
C ILE A 624 -8.85 13.31 7.87
N SER A 625 -7.56 13.61 7.86
CA SER A 625 -6.50 12.62 8.00
C SER A 625 -5.92 12.64 9.40
N PHE A 626 -5.48 11.48 9.89
CA PHE A 626 -4.89 11.33 11.21
C PHE A 626 -3.93 10.14 11.26
N ASP A 627 -3.01 10.21 12.21
CA ASP A 627 -2.10 9.13 12.57
C ASP A 627 -2.45 8.59 13.95
N LEU A 628 -2.02 7.36 14.23
CA LEU A 628 -2.17 6.75 15.54
C LEU A 628 -1.01 7.16 16.44
N ALA A 629 -1.28 7.36 17.73
CA ALA A 629 -0.21 7.53 18.69
C ALA A 629 0.60 6.22 18.86
N PRO A 630 1.88 6.29 19.26
CA PRO A 630 2.71 5.10 19.43
C PRO A 630 2.09 4.10 20.40
N GLY A 631 1.87 2.86 19.95
CA GLY A 631 1.27 1.78 20.74
C GLY A 631 -0.26 1.76 20.73
N GLU A 632 -0.91 2.73 20.10
CA GLU A 632 -2.36 2.75 19.91
C GLU A 632 -2.76 2.03 18.63
N ALA A 633 -3.94 1.41 18.66
CA ALA A 633 -4.42 0.59 17.56
C ALA A 633 -5.56 1.25 16.79
N LEU A 634 -5.65 0.93 15.50
CA LEU A 634 -6.66 1.51 14.62
C LEU A 634 -8.09 1.20 15.09
N GLY A 635 -8.31 0.02 15.68
CA GLY A 635 -9.62 -0.36 16.22
C GLY A 635 -10.12 0.56 17.35
N ASP A 636 -9.22 1.11 18.15
CA ASP A 636 -9.56 2.02 19.24
C ASP A 636 -9.82 3.43 18.73
N ALA A 637 -9.06 3.88 17.73
CA ALA A 637 -9.35 5.12 17.00
C ALA A 637 -10.73 5.10 16.33
N VAL A 638 -11.14 3.98 15.72
CA VAL A 638 -12.48 3.84 15.12
C VAL A 638 -13.59 4.04 16.15
N LYS A 639 -13.47 3.40 17.32
CA LYS A 639 -14.46 3.53 18.41
C LYS A 639 -14.47 4.94 18.99
N MET A 640 -13.29 5.55 19.13
CA MET A 640 -13.13 6.90 19.64
C MET A 640 -13.78 7.92 18.70
N ILE A 641 -13.51 7.85 17.38
CA ILE A 641 -14.12 8.76 16.40
C ILE A 641 -15.65 8.67 16.49
N ALA A 642 -16.20 7.46 16.53
CA ALA A 642 -17.64 7.25 16.68
C ALA A 642 -18.21 7.74 18.04
N ALA A 643 -17.38 7.85 19.08
CA ALA A 643 -17.77 8.45 20.36
C ALA A 643 -17.74 9.99 20.29
N VAL A 644 -16.69 10.56 19.71
CA VAL A 644 -16.53 12.00 19.50
C VAL A 644 -17.64 12.55 18.60
N GLU A 645 -18.01 11.85 17.53
CA GLU A 645 -19.14 12.23 16.67
C GLU A 645 -20.47 12.35 17.43
N ARG A 646 -20.70 11.45 18.39
CA ARG A 646 -21.88 11.48 19.27
C ARG A 646 -21.79 12.60 20.29
N GLU A 647 -20.61 12.90 20.81
CA GLU A 647 -20.38 13.97 21.79
C GLU A 647 -20.58 15.35 21.19
N ILE A 648 -20.06 15.60 19.98
CA ILE A 648 -20.22 16.89 19.30
C ILE A 648 -21.66 17.11 18.78
N GLY A 649 -22.50 16.07 18.80
CA GLY A 649 -23.89 16.13 18.34
C GLY A 649 -24.01 16.30 16.83
N MET A 650 -23.21 15.54 16.05
CA MET A 650 -23.21 15.66 14.59
C MET A 650 -24.61 15.33 14.01
N PRO A 651 -25.17 16.16 13.11
CA PRO A 651 -26.47 15.91 12.48
C PRO A 651 -26.45 14.66 11.61
N SER A 652 -27.56 13.92 11.57
CA SER A 652 -27.71 12.75 10.70
C SER A 652 -27.68 13.07 9.19
N ALA A 653 -27.74 14.36 8.82
CA ALA A 653 -27.58 14.81 7.44
C ALA A 653 -26.13 14.73 6.95
N ILE A 654 -25.17 14.59 7.86
CA ILE A 654 -23.75 14.40 7.56
C ILE A 654 -23.40 12.96 7.89
N SER A 655 -22.91 12.24 6.90
CA SER A 655 -22.42 10.88 7.06
C SER A 655 -20.90 10.89 7.08
N GLY A 656 -20.31 10.36 8.15
CA GLY A 656 -18.89 10.07 8.20
C GLY A 656 -18.61 8.64 7.78
N ALA A 657 -17.58 8.45 6.97
CA ALA A 657 -17.10 7.14 6.56
C ALA A 657 -15.57 7.10 6.53
N PHE A 658 -14.99 5.99 7.01
CA PHE A 658 -13.58 5.71 6.81
C PHE A 658 -13.29 5.56 5.31
N SER A 659 -12.09 5.94 4.90
CA SER A 659 -11.66 5.88 3.50
C SER A 659 -10.40 5.01 3.36
N ALA A 660 -10.26 4.34 2.22
CA ALA A 660 -9.09 3.54 1.84
C ALA A 660 -8.70 2.48 2.89
N ASP A 661 -7.49 2.54 3.46
CA ASP A 661 -6.95 1.53 4.38
C ASP A 661 -7.84 1.34 5.61
N ALA A 662 -8.36 2.44 6.17
CA ALA A 662 -9.22 2.39 7.35
C ALA A 662 -10.61 1.79 7.05
N GLU A 663 -11.13 2.00 5.84
CA GLU A 663 -12.40 1.40 5.39
C GLU A 663 -12.28 -0.12 5.28
N GLU A 664 -11.24 -0.59 4.59
CA GLU A 664 -10.99 -2.02 4.41
C GLU A 664 -10.70 -2.70 5.74
N PHE A 665 -9.97 -2.05 6.64
CA PHE A 665 -9.79 -2.54 8.02
C PHE A 665 -11.12 -2.66 8.76
N ASN A 666 -11.97 -1.62 8.73
CA ASN A 666 -13.26 -1.64 9.41
C ASN A 666 -14.16 -2.76 8.88
N ARG A 667 -14.19 -2.97 7.55
CA ARG A 667 -14.91 -4.09 6.92
C ARG A 667 -14.31 -5.45 7.32
N SER A 668 -12.99 -5.56 7.37
CA SER A 668 -12.30 -6.80 7.75
C SER A 668 -12.55 -7.15 9.22
N LEU A 669 -12.52 -6.16 10.12
CA LEU A 669 -12.86 -6.33 11.54
C LEU A 669 -14.27 -6.86 11.74
N ALA A 670 -15.26 -6.32 11.01
CA ALA A 670 -16.65 -6.77 11.11
C ALA A 670 -16.83 -8.24 10.68
N ASN A 671 -16.03 -8.70 9.72
CA ASN A 671 -16.10 -10.07 9.20
C ASN A 671 -15.23 -11.08 9.97
N GLN A 672 -14.29 -10.62 10.80
CA GLN A 672 -13.33 -11.48 11.49
C GLN A 672 -13.98 -12.52 12.44
N PRO A 673 -14.98 -12.17 13.28
CA PRO A 673 -15.65 -13.17 14.13
C PRO A 673 -16.39 -14.24 13.32
N TRP A 674 -17.03 -13.84 12.23
CA TRP A 674 -17.71 -14.75 11.31
C TRP A 674 -16.74 -15.71 10.62
N LEU A 675 -15.53 -15.24 10.29
CA LEU A 675 -14.46 -16.08 9.75
C LEU A 675 -13.97 -17.13 10.74
N ILE A 676 -13.72 -16.74 11.99
CA ILE A 676 -13.30 -17.67 13.04
C ILE A 676 -14.40 -18.71 13.28
N LEU A 677 -15.66 -18.26 13.36
CA LEU A 677 -16.81 -19.16 13.50
C LEU A 677 -16.93 -20.12 12.31
N ALA A 678 -16.83 -19.61 11.08
CA ALA A 678 -16.86 -20.42 9.87
C ALA A 678 -15.71 -21.44 9.85
N ALA A 679 -14.50 -21.08 10.26
CA ALA A 679 -13.37 -22.00 10.37
C ALA A 679 -13.62 -23.12 11.38
N ILE A 680 -14.13 -22.79 12.57
CA ILE A 680 -14.49 -23.79 13.58
C ILE A 680 -15.56 -24.75 13.05
N VAL A 681 -16.59 -24.22 12.38
CA VAL A 681 -17.69 -25.03 11.81
C VAL A 681 -17.20 -25.90 10.66
N THR A 682 -16.40 -25.35 9.73
CA THR A 682 -15.84 -26.13 8.62
C THR A 682 -14.93 -27.25 9.12
N ILE A 683 -14.12 -26.98 10.15
CA ILE A 683 -13.30 -28.00 10.80
C ILE A 683 -14.17 -29.07 11.44
N TYR A 684 -15.20 -28.68 12.20
CA TYR A 684 -16.13 -29.61 12.83
C TYR A 684 -16.77 -30.55 11.80
N LEU A 685 -17.27 -30.00 10.70
CA LEU A 685 -17.93 -30.76 9.63
C LEU A 685 -16.98 -31.73 8.94
N VAL A 686 -15.80 -31.26 8.52
CA VAL A 686 -14.81 -32.10 7.84
C VAL A 686 -14.36 -33.24 8.73
N LEU A 687 -14.10 -32.95 10.01
CA LEU A 687 -13.66 -33.93 10.99
C LEU A 687 -14.78 -34.91 11.37
N GLY A 688 -16.02 -34.44 11.45
CA GLY A 688 -17.18 -35.30 11.68
C GLY A 688 -17.45 -36.27 10.53
N ILE A 689 -17.21 -35.84 9.29
CA ILE A 689 -17.26 -36.71 8.11
C ILE A 689 -16.11 -37.73 8.14
N LEU A 690 -14.90 -37.32 8.50
CA LEU A 690 -13.72 -38.19 8.56
C LEU A 690 -13.84 -39.27 9.64
N TYR A 691 -14.33 -38.93 10.84
CA TYR A 691 -14.44 -39.87 11.97
C TYR A 691 -15.79 -40.56 12.09
N GLU A 692 -16.74 -40.24 11.22
CA GLU A 692 -18.13 -40.73 11.26
C GLU A 692 -18.76 -40.58 12.67
N SER A 693 -18.41 -39.48 13.35
CA SER A 693 -18.78 -39.26 14.75
C SER A 693 -19.00 -37.78 15.03
N TYR A 694 -20.04 -37.47 15.81
CA TYR A 694 -20.34 -36.11 16.28
C TYR A 694 -19.51 -35.73 17.53
N VAL A 695 -18.92 -36.71 18.23
CA VAL A 695 -18.27 -36.48 19.52
C VAL A 695 -16.79 -36.17 19.35
N HIS A 696 -16.03 -37.00 18.61
CA HIS A 696 -14.59 -36.82 18.46
C HIS A 696 -14.16 -35.46 17.87
N PRO A 697 -14.89 -34.88 16.89
CA PRO A 697 -14.58 -33.54 16.41
C PRO A 697 -14.67 -32.47 17.49
N PHE A 698 -15.65 -32.58 18.39
CA PHE A 698 -15.79 -31.66 19.51
C PHE A 698 -14.59 -31.78 20.46
N THR A 699 -14.16 -32.99 20.80
CA THR A 699 -12.99 -33.24 21.65
C THR A 699 -11.73 -32.59 21.06
N ILE A 700 -11.52 -32.73 19.75
CA ILE A 700 -10.40 -32.10 19.04
C ILE A 700 -10.49 -30.57 19.11
N LEU A 701 -11.67 -29.99 18.90
CA LEU A 701 -11.88 -28.54 18.96
C LEU A 701 -11.66 -27.94 20.36
N THR A 702 -11.84 -28.71 21.44
CA THR A 702 -11.60 -28.21 22.80
C THR A 702 -10.13 -27.84 23.07
N THR A 703 -9.19 -28.28 22.23
CA THR A 703 -7.77 -27.93 22.33
C THR A 703 -7.45 -26.52 21.81
N LEU A 704 -8.34 -25.93 20.99
CA LEU A 704 -8.10 -24.66 20.32
C LEU A 704 -8.05 -23.44 21.22
N PRO A 705 -8.90 -23.30 22.25
CA PRO A 705 -8.84 -22.12 23.12
C PRO A 705 -7.49 -22.00 23.83
N SER A 706 -6.91 -23.12 24.26
CA SER A 706 -5.58 -23.17 24.89
C SER A 706 -4.48 -22.64 23.94
N ALA A 707 -4.51 -23.06 22.67
CA ALA A 707 -3.61 -22.54 21.64
C ALA A 707 -3.82 -21.04 21.40
N GLY A 708 -5.08 -20.60 21.39
CA GLY A 708 -5.46 -19.19 21.30
C GLY A 708 -4.87 -18.36 22.44
N VAL A 709 -4.94 -18.83 23.69
CA VAL A 709 -4.31 -18.15 24.84
C VAL A 709 -2.80 -17.99 24.60
N GLY A 710 -2.11 -19.05 24.19
CA GLY A 710 -0.67 -19.01 23.93
C GLY A 710 -0.30 -17.96 22.87
N ALA A 711 -1.04 -17.93 21.75
CA ALA A 711 -0.82 -16.96 20.69
C ALA A 711 -1.11 -15.51 21.13
N LEU A 712 -2.24 -15.28 21.79
CA LEU A 712 -2.64 -13.97 22.28
C LEU A 712 -1.70 -13.45 23.38
N LEU A 713 -1.24 -14.34 24.27
CA LEU A 713 -0.29 -13.99 25.32
C LEU A 713 1.09 -13.65 24.75
N ALA A 714 1.54 -14.34 23.71
CA ALA A 714 2.76 -13.99 23.00
C ALA A 714 2.68 -12.58 22.36
N LEU A 715 1.51 -12.20 21.81
CA LEU A 715 1.30 -10.85 21.29
C LEU A 715 1.36 -9.79 22.41
N VAL A 716 0.72 -10.06 23.55
CA VAL A 716 0.75 -9.16 24.72
C VAL A 716 2.18 -9.00 25.26
N LEU A 717 2.93 -10.09 25.41
CA LEU A 717 4.31 -10.06 25.90
C LEU A 717 5.25 -9.30 24.95
N THR A 718 4.99 -9.36 23.64
CA THR A 718 5.79 -8.66 22.63
C THR A 718 5.30 -7.23 22.35
N GLY A 719 4.21 -6.80 23.00
CA GLY A 719 3.61 -5.48 22.77
C GLY A 719 3.06 -5.30 21.35
N ARG A 720 2.65 -6.40 20.68
CA ARG A 720 2.11 -6.37 19.32
C ARG A 720 0.60 -6.44 19.31
N GLU A 721 -0.01 -5.73 18.37
CA GLU A 721 -1.45 -5.77 18.11
C GLU A 721 -1.87 -7.05 17.37
N LEU A 722 -3.15 -7.39 17.49
CA LEU A 722 -3.78 -8.43 16.69
C LEU A 722 -3.97 -7.90 15.26
N SER A 723 -2.91 -8.01 14.46
CA SER A 723 -2.89 -7.68 13.04
C SER A 723 -3.46 -8.79 12.17
N ILE A 724 -3.67 -8.50 10.89
CA ILE A 724 -4.01 -9.48 9.85
C ILE A 724 -2.96 -10.59 9.76
N VAL A 725 -1.67 -10.26 9.91
CA VAL A 725 -0.58 -11.25 9.92
C VAL A 725 -0.64 -12.13 11.18
N ALA A 726 -0.96 -11.56 12.33
CA ALA A 726 -1.15 -12.31 13.57
C ALA A 726 -2.35 -13.28 13.47
N LEU A 727 -3.43 -12.87 12.81
CA LEU A 727 -4.59 -13.73 12.55
C LEU A 727 -4.20 -14.95 11.69
N ILE A 728 -3.38 -14.78 10.65
CA ILE A 728 -2.84 -15.90 9.86
C ILE A 728 -2.11 -16.88 10.79
N GLY A 729 -1.23 -16.36 11.66
CA GLY A 729 -0.48 -17.19 12.61
C GLY A 729 -1.39 -17.98 13.56
N ILE A 730 -2.48 -17.38 14.04
CA ILE A 730 -3.46 -18.05 14.92
C ILE A 730 -4.21 -19.17 14.17
N ILE A 731 -4.67 -18.89 12.95
CA ILE A 731 -5.37 -19.87 12.10
C ILE A 731 -4.46 -21.05 11.77
N LEU A 732 -3.19 -20.76 11.51
CA LEU A 732 -2.17 -21.76 11.27
C LEU A 732 -1.90 -22.61 12.51
N LEU A 733 -1.76 -21.98 13.68
CA LEU A 733 -1.58 -22.66 14.96
C LEU A 733 -2.76 -23.59 15.28
N MET A 734 -3.99 -23.15 14.97
CA MET A 734 -5.19 -23.98 15.05
C MET A 734 -5.07 -25.26 14.19
N GLY A 735 -4.46 -25.17 13.01
CA GLY A 735 -4.13 -26.34 12.18
C GLY A 735 -3.12 -27.29 12.83
N ILE A 736 -2.02 -26.76 13.40
CA ILE A 736 -0.97 -27.56 14.06
C ILE A 736 -1.51 -28.29 15.29
N VAL A 737 -2.22 -27.56 16.16
CA VAL A 737 -2.74 -28.10 17.43
C VAL A 737 -3.78 -29.19 17.14
N LYS A 738 -4.62 -28.95 16.15
CA LYS A 738 -5.57 -29.95 15.65
C LYS A 738 -4.85 -31.20 15.13
N LYS A 739 -3.73 -31.05 14.40
CA LYS A 739 -2.95 -32.21 13.92
C LYS A 739 -2.48 -33.11 15.06
N ASN A 740 -1.93 -32.52 16.12
CA ASN A 740 -1.48 -33.26 17.30
C ASN A 740 -2.64 -33.98 17.99
N ALA A 741 -3.80 -33.32 18.13
CA ALA A 741 -4.99 -33.92 18.71
C ALA A 741 -5.52 -35.09 17.85
N ILE A 742 -5.53 -34.95 16.53
CA ILE A 742 -5.93 -36.01 15.59
C ILE A 742 -5.03 -37.24 15.76
N MET A 743 -3.71 -37.08 15.77
CA MET A 743 -2.79 -38.24 15.90
C MET A 743 -3.01 -39.02 17.19
N MET A 744 -3.21 -38.34 18.33
CA MET A 744 -3.48 -39.01 19.60
C MET A 744 -4.81 -39.77 19.58
N ILE A 745 -5.86 -39.15 19.04
CA ILE A 745 -7.20 -39.75 19.02
C ILE A 745 -7.28 -40.91 18.03
N ASP A 746 -6.59 -40.82 16.89
CA ASP A 746 -6.56 -41.91 15.90
C ASP A 746 -5.88 -43.15 16.48
N PHE A 747 -4.77 -42.98 17.21
CA PHE A 747 -4.09 -44.08 17.88
C PHE A 747 -4.94 -44.70 19.00
N ALA A 748 -5.59 -43.87 19.83
CA ALA A 748 -6.47 -44.35 20.89
C ALA A 748 -7.69 -45.11 20.33
N LEU A 749 -8.28 -44.63 19.24
CA LEU A 749 -9.40 -45.29 18.56
C LEU A 749 -8.99 -46.62 17.93
N ASP A 750 -7.78 -46.70 17.37
CA ASP A 750 -7.28 -47.95 16.80
C ASP A 750 -7.00 -48.99 17.90
N ALA A 751 -6.41 -48.55 19.03
CA ALA A 751 -6.20 -49.39 20.20
C ALA A 751 -7.51 -49.91 20.83
N GLU A 752 -8.54 -49.06 20.93
CA GLU A 752 -9.88 -49.47 21.41
C GLU A 752 -10.52 -50.50 20.46
N ARG A 753 -10.40 -50.31 19.15
CA ARG A 753 -11.04 -51.16 18.13
C ARG A 753 -10.32 -52.48 17.85
N GLN A 754 -8.98 -52.47 17.81
CA GLN A 754 -8.18 -53.64 17.46
C GLN A 754 -7.72 -54.43 18.69
N GLU A 755 -7.37 -53.75 19.79
CA GLU A 755 -6.81 -54.38 20.98
C GLU A 755 -7.85 -54.55 22.11
N GLY A 756 -9.01 -53.90 22.01
CA GLY A 756 -10.11 -54.03 22.97
C GLY A 756 -9.84 -53.38 24.33
N LEU A 757 -8.90 -52.43 24.37
CA LEU A 757 -8.52 -51.69 25.58
C LEU A 757 -9.64 -50.75 26.04
N SER A 758 -9.70 -50.46 27.33
CA SER A 758 -10.64 -49.47 27.85
C SER A 758 -10.24 -48.04 27.41
N PRO A 759 -11.18 -47.08 27.31
CA PRO A 759 -10.86 -45.72 26.85
C PRO A 759 -9.78 -44.99 27.68
N GLU A 760 -9.64 -45.34 28.97
CA GLU A 760 -8.57 -44.80 29.83
C GLU A 760 -7.22 -45.44 29.52
N GLU A 761 -7.18 -46.74 29.26
CA GLU A 761 -5.95 -47.47 28.91
C GLU A 761 -5.51 -47.23 27.45
N ALA A 762 -6.44 -46.87 26.56
CA ALA A 762 -6.13 -46.58 25.16
C ALA A 762 -5.48 -45.19 24.94
N ILE A 763 -5.64 -44.27 25.90
CA ILE A 763 -5.06 -42.91 25.85
C ILE A 763 -3.71 -42.80 26.57
N VAL A 764 -3.44 -43.68 27.54
CA VAL A 764 -2.21 -43.75 28.34
C VAL A 764 -1.20 -44.65 27.64
#